data_AF-A0A3G8YSC6-F1
#
_entry.id   AF-A0A3G8YSC6-F1
#
_cell.length_a   1.000
_cell.length_b   1.000
_cell.length_c   1.000
_cell.angle_alpha   90.00
_cell.angle_beta   90.00
_cell.angle_gamma   90.00
#
_symmetry.space_group_name_H-M   'P 1'
#
loop_
_entity.id
_entity.type
_entity.pdbx_description
1 polymer ?
#
loop_
_entity_poly.entity_id
_entity_poly.type
_entity_poly.pdbx_seq_one_letter_code
_entity_poly.pdbx_strand_id
1 'polypeptide(L)'
;MSVLSASNSVAQSTQLVWFKKDLRISDHAPLVHAAARGPVVPLYIYEPEQFTHEEFAGHHLTYLNACLQELNERLRELGTPLIVRVGEAVSVLEALREEVGIGSIWAHEETGNAVSYTRDRRVRAWARERGIPFHELPQNGVVRRMTNRDGWADTWEERLGSHPLPPPARLRGTAVTTHDLRTHTELSVVPSQQTILPGGEQAARTTLDSFLAVRGVNYMREMSSPLSAETACSRLSAPLAFGTLSLRETLHATRQRLAAVSGDAAADPRWVRSLRSYESRLHWHCHFIQRLESEPEMEFQNLNRAFDGLREQDWNPEFFDRWAHGQTGFPLIDACMRMLKATGWLNFRMRAMLVSFASQHLWLHWRPTGVFLARQWLDNEPGIHWSQMQMQSAVVGINRVRIYSPTRQAKQQDPSGEFIRRWVPELQDAPIDFIHAPWEWSGSSRLNYPAPIVDEGKAARAAKAKIMAARSQAHFELESKRVYALHGSRKKAVMRAERVARGLPPKPIKVTSKPPKPMLVSAAQPALFGSAQIGAKPIHIAGLPGSWRDALAAEFCAPYFHTLKDFLVRERAEHTVYPPAPDVFNALRLTPLEEVKVLILGQDPYHGHGQAQGLSFSVRPGVQVPPSLQNIYKELHDDLGIQPPRNGDLTPWATQGVLLLNAVLTVRAGQPNSHASQGWEPLSDAVIRAVNAQPQRVVFVLWGAYARKKAKLITAPQHVILQSAHPSPYSAERFFGTRPFSRANAALEEAGRESVAWPL
;
A
#
# COMPACT_ATOMS: atom_id res chain seq x y z
N MET A 1 57.65 27.17 -55.21
CA MET A 1 56.51 27.90 -54.61
C MET A 1 55.56 26.87 -54.00
N SER A 2 55.65 26.68 -52.69
CA SER A 2 54.80 25.79 -51.90
C SER A 2 53.58 26.58 -51.44
N VAL A 3 52.38 26.16 -51.83
CA VAL A 3 51.13 26.69 -51.30
C VAL A 3 50.68 25.76 -50.19
N LEU A 4 50.90 26.22 -48.95
CA LEU A 4 50.37 25.61 -47.74
C LEU A 4 48.84 25.66 -47.79
N SER A 5 48.22 24.50 -47.94
CA SER A 5 46.81 24.25 -47.64
C SER A 5 46.61 24.39 -46.13
N ALA A 6 46.30 25.60 -45.67
CA ALA A 6 45.73 25.81 -44.34
C ALA A 6 44.33 25.17 -44.31
N SER A 7 44.26 23.95 -43.78
CA SER A 7 43.01 23.35 -43.34
C SER A 7 42.50 24.18 -42.16
N ASN A 8 41.59 25.11 -42.44
CA ASN A 8 40.76 25.76 -41.42
C ASN A 8 39.89 24.69 -40.76
N SER A 9 40.43 23.97 -39.77
CA SER A 9 39.62 23.22 -38.82
C SER A 9 38.81 24.23 -38.04
N VAL A 10 37.50 24.33 -38.30
CA VAL A 10 36.59 25.11 -37.47
C VAL A 10 36.79 24.63 -36.03
N ALA A 11 37.35 25.48 -35.16
CA ALA A 11 37.59 25.14 -33.77
C ALA A 11 36.26 24.69 -33.15
N GLN A 12 36.17 23.44 -32.72
CA GLN A 12 34.93 22.90 -32.17
C GLN A 12 34.61 23.64 -30.87
N SER A 13 33.41 24.22 -30.79
CA SER A 13 32.98 24.99 -29.62
C SER A 13 32.87 24.13 -28.35
N THR A 14 33.22 24.70 -27.20
CA THR A 14 33.16 24.06 -25.88
C THR A 14 31.73 23.68 -25.50
N GLN A 15 31.54 22.47 -25.01
CA GLN A 15 30.26 21.90 -24.58
C GLN A 15 30.25 21.79 -23.06
N LEU A 16 29.40 22.56 -22.39
CA LEU A 16 29.28 22.50 -20.94
C LEU A 16 28.25 21.45 -20.54
N VAL A 17 28.61 20.49 -19.69
CA VAL A 17 27.69 19.48 -19.14
C VAL A 17 27.46 19.83 -17.68
N TRP A 18 26.25 20.26 -17.34
CA TRP A 18 25.93 20.73 -15.99
C TRP A 18 25.24 19.65 -15.16
N PHE A 19 26.02 19.02 -14.28
CA PHE A 19 25.59 18.01 -13.33
C PHE A 19 24.88 18.65 -12.13
N LYS A 20 23.77 18.02 -11.71
CA LYS A 20 22.96 18.45 -10.56
C LYS A 20 22.56 17.24 -9.69
N LYS A 21 21.51 16.53 -10.10
CA LYS A 21 20.96 15.33 -9.44
C LYS A 21 21.06 14.10 -10.34
N ASP A 22 22.15 14.02 -11.08
CA ASP A 22 22.44 13.03 -12.12
C ASP A 22 23.92 12.62 -12.06
N LEU A 23 24.42 12.38 -10.85
CA LEU A 23 25.84 12.21 -10.52
C LEU A 23 26.41 10.84 -10.93
N ARG A 24 26.35 10.54 -12.23
CA ARG A 24 26.83 9.31 -12.86
C ARG A 24 27.31 9.58 -14.28
N ILE A 25 28.09 8.66 -14.86
CA ILE A 25 28.47 8.74 -16.28
C ILE A 25 27.65 7.79 -17.17
N SER A 26 27.06 6.75 -16.58
CA SER A 26 26.26 5.75 -17.30
C SER A 26 24.84 6.24 -17.56
N ASP A 27 24.25 5.89 -18.70
CA ASP A 27 22.92 6.36 -19.12
C ASP A 27 22.73 7.88 -18.95
N HIS A 28 23.76 8.64 -19.34
CA HIS A 28 23.81 10.09 -19.15
C HIS A 28 23.80 10.84 -20.49
N ALA A 29 22.60 11.07 -21.04
CA ALA A 29 22.42 11.63 -22.37
C ALA A 29 23.12 13.00 -22.60
N PRO A 30 23.09 13.98 -21.68
CA PRO A 30 23.81 15.24 -21.83
C PRO A 30 25.33 15.04 -22.05
N LEU A 31 25.92 14.07 -21.36
CA LEU A 31 27.36 13.80 -21.43
C LEU A 31 27.71 13.16 -22.77
N VAL A 32 26.91 12.18 -23.21
CA VAL A 32 27.06 11.53 -24.52
C VAL A 32 26.91 12.52 -25.67
N HIS A 33 25.89 13.38 -25.63
CA HIS A 33 25.64 14.35 -26.68
C HIS A 33 26.67 15.48 -26.73
N ALA A 34 27.18 15.93 -25.58
CA ALA A 34 28.27 16.90 -25.51
C ALA A 34 29.58 16.31 -26.06
N ALA A 35 29.94 15.09 -25.66
CA ALA A 35 31.17 14.42 -26.09
C ALA A 35 31.26 14.26 -27.62
N ALA A 36 30.12 14.03 -28.27
CA ALA A 36 30.02 13.90 -29.73
C ALA A 36 30.27 15.21 -30.49
N ARG A 37 30.20 16.38 -29.83
CA ARG A 37 30.20 17.69 -30.50
C ARG A 37 31.50 18.47 -30.36
N GLY A 38 32.23 18.29 -29.26
CA GLY A 38 33.44 19.07 -29.03
C GLY A 38 34.11 18.81 -27.69
N PRO A 39 35.04 19.70 -27.29
CA PRO A 39 35.60 19.70 -25.95
C PRO A 39 34.50 19.85 -24.89
N VAL A 40 34.61 19.12 -23.78
CA VAL A 40 33.59 19.05 -22.72
C VAL A 40 34.11 19.68 -21.43
N VAL A 41 33.24 20.47 -20.78
CA VAL A 41 33.41 20.97 -19.42
C VAL A 41 32.34 20.30 -18.54
N PRO A 42 32.68 19.21 -17.81
CA PRO A 42 31.77 18.64 -16.82
C PRO A 42 31.74 19.57 -15.61
N LEU A 43 30.62 20.23 -15.34
CA LEU A 43 30.49 21.24 -14.28
C LEU A 43 29.58 20.74 -13.16
N TYR A 44 30.04 20.90 -11.92
CA TYR A 44 29.19 20.91 -10.73
C TYR A 44 29.34 22.26 -10.00
N ILE A 45 28.22 22.82 -9.55
CA ILE A 45 28.18 24.09 -8.82
C ILE A 45 27.68 23.83 -7.40
N TYR A 46 28.49 24.18 -6.41
CA TYR A 46 28.05 24.35 -5.04
C TYR A 46 27.28 25.68 -4.95
N GLU A 47 25.95 25.60 -4.93
CA GLU A 47 25.03 26.74 -4.90
C GLU A 47 24.63 27.08 -3.45
N PRO A 48 25.04 28.24 -2.89
CA PRO A 48 24.70 28.61 -1.51
C PRO A 48 23.19 28.63 -1.23
N GLU A 49 22.36 29.00 -2.21
CA GLU A 49 20.89 29.00 -2.08
C GLU A 49 20.30 27.59 -1.88
N GLN A 50 20.97 26.53 -2.35
CA GLN A 50 20.53 25.15 -2.14
C GLN A 50 20.91 24.65 -0.74
N PHE A 51 22.11 24.96 -0.27
CA PHE A 51 22.59 24.46 1.04
C PHE A 51 22.02 25.21 2.23
N THR A 52 21.62 26.46 2.03
CA THR A 52 20.87 27.25 3.02
C THR A 52 19.37 26.97 2.98
N HIS A 53 18.90 26.16 2.03
CA HIS A 53 17.49 25.82 1.90
C HIS A 53 16.98 25.04 3.12
N GLU A 54 15.73 25.28 3.50
CA GLU A 54 15.15 24.71 4.71
C GLU A 54 15.01 23.18 4.69
N GLU A 55 15.12 22.53 3.54
CA GLU A 55 15.07 21.07 3.42
C GLU A 55 16.45 20.39 3.50
N PHE A 56 17.54 21.16 3.42
CA PHE A 56 18.90 20.63 3.34
C PHE A 56 19.53 20.42 4.72
N ALA A 57 20.32 19.37 4.87
CA ALA A 57 21.02 19.03 6.11
C ALA A 57 22.40 18.43 5.84
N GLY A 58 23.24 18.35 6.88
CA GLY A 58 24.64 17.92 6.74
C GLY A 58 24.84 16.56 6.07
N HIS A 59 24.01 15.56 6.37
CA HIS A 59 24.18 14.24 5.77
C HIS A 59 23.91 14.24 4.25
N HIS A 60 23.12 15.19 3.73
CA HIS A 60 22.96 15.39 2.30
C HIS A 60 24.27 15.83 1.66
N LEU A 61 24.99 16.77 2.29
CA LEU A 61 26.31 17.21 1.83
C LEU A 61 27.35 16.08 1.94
N THR A 62 27.34 15.33 3.03
CA THR A 62 28.25 14.19 3.20
C THR A 62 28.07 13.15 2.08
N TYR A 63 26.81 12.77 1.78
CA TYR A 63 26.50 11.84 0.71
C TYR A 63 26.83 12.41 -0.68
N LEU A 64 26.45 13.68 -0.91
CA LEU A 64 26.75 14.41 -2.14
C LEU A 64 28.25 14.42 -2.44
N ASN A 65 29.08 14.75 -1.45
CA ASN A 65 30.53 14.81 -1.63
C ASN A 65 31.12 13.44 -1.97
N ALA A 66 30.62 12.36 -1.38
CA ALA A 66 31.00 11.01 -1.76
C ALA A 66 30.62 10.69 -3.21
N CYS A 67 29.42 11.10 -3.66
CA CYS A 67 28.98 10.95 -5.05
C CYS A 67 29.86 11.76 -6.03
N LEU A 68 30.18 13.02 -5.69
CA LEU A 68 30.99 13.90 -6.52
C LEU A 68 32.44 13.43 -6.63
N GLN A 69 32.97 12.85 -5.55
CA GLN A 69 34.30 12.27 -5.55
C GLN A 69 34.39 11.14 -6.58
N GLU A 70 33.50 10.15 -6.51
CA GLU A 70 33.49 9.04 -7.48
C GLU A 70 33.21 9.56 -8.91
N LEU A 71 32.27 10.50 -9.08
CA LEU A 71 32.00 11.10 -10.38
C LEU A 71 33.25 11.75 -10.99
N ASN A 72 34.03 12.50 -10.20
CA ASN A 72 35.28 13.09 -10.64
C ASN A 72 36.33 12.04 -11.02
N GLU A 73 36.47 10.96 -10.25
CA GLU A 73 37.36 9.84 -10.57
C GLU A 73 36.97 9.22 -11.92
N ARG A 74 35.68 8.92 -12.13
CA ARG A 74 35.15 8.34 -13.37
C ARG A 74 35.28 9.27 -14.58
N LEU A 75 35.09 10.58 -14.40
CA LEU A 75 35.31 11.55 -15.49
C LEU A 75 36.80 11.64 -15.86
N ARG A 76 37.72 11.57 -14.87
CA ARG A 76 39.17 11.53 -15.12
C ARG A 76 39.58 10.31 -15.92
N GLU A 77 39.00 9.15 -15.63
CA GLU A 77 39.19 7.93 -16.45
C GLU A 77 38.75 8.16 -17.91
N LEU A 78 37.69 8.94 -18.13
CA LEU A 78 37.25 9.33 -19.47
C LEU A 78 38.13 10.43 -20.11
N GLY A 79 39.02 11.07 -19.35
CA GLY A 79 40.02 12.01 -19.87
C GLY A 79 39.81 13.49 -19.49
N THR A 80 38.90 13.82 -18.58
CA THR A 80 38.74 15.20 -18.09
C THR A 80 38.19 15.23 -16.64
N PRO A 81 38.65 16.12 -15.75
CA PRO A 81 38.14 16.16 -14.38
C PRO A 81 36.72 16.75 -14.31
N LEU A 82 36.04 16.53 -13.18
CA LEU A 82 34.89 17.35 -12.82
C LEU A 82 35.37 18.76 -12.48
N ILE A 83 34.83 19.77 -13.14
CA ILE A 83 35.03 21.18 -12.80
C ILE A 83 34.07 21.56 -11.69
N VAL A 84 34.63 21.97 -10.56
CA VAL A 84 33.88 22.40 -9.38
C VAL A 84 33.95 23.91 -9.25
N ARG A 85 32.80 24.53 -9.00
CA ARG A 85 32.66 25.96 -8.70
C ARG A 85 31.74 26.16 -7.48
N VAL A 86 31.83 27.33 -6.86
CA VAL A 86 30.96 27.73 -5.74
C VAL A 86 30.38 29.10 -6.09
N GLY A 87 29.07 29.27 -5.95
CA GLY A 87 28.42 30.56 -6.20
C GLY A 87 27.01 30.44 -6.76
N GLU A 88 26.44 31.58 -7.11
CA GLU A 88 25.17 31.65 -7.83
C GLU A 88 25.37 31.15 -9.27
N ALA A 89 24.45 30.31 -9.75
CA ALA A 89 24.63 29.54 -10.98
C ALA A 89 24.87 30.42 -12.22
N VAL A 90 24.11 31.50 -12.41
CA VAL A 90 24.29 32.40 -13.56
C VAL A 90 25.65 33.08 -13.50
N SER A 91 26.08 33.54 -12.33
CA SER A 91 27.37 34.20 -12.12
C SER A 91 28.54 33.26 -12.44
N VAL A 92 28.44 32.00 -12.01
CA VAL A 92 29.45 30.97 -12.31
C VAL A 92 29.48 30.64 -13.80
N LEU A 93 28.33 30.49 -14.43
CA LEU A 93 28.24 30.19 -15.86
C LEU A 93 28.74 31.36 -16.73
N GLU A 94 28.50 32.61 -16.31
CA GLU A 94 29.06 33.79 -16.96
C GLU A 94 30.59 33.81 -16.87
N ALA A 95 31.15 33.57 -15.68
CA ALA A 95 32.61 33.51 -15.52
C ALA A 95 33.24 32.40 -16.39
N LEU A 96 32.61 31.21 -16.47
CA LEU A 96 33.08 30.12 -17.34
C LEU A 96 32.95 30.46 -18.83
N ARG A 97 31.91 31.19 -19.23
CA ARG A 97 31.76 31.70 -20.60
C ARG A 97 32.92 32.61 -20.97
N GLU A 98 33.32 33.49 -20.07
CA GLU A 98 34.46 34.40 -20.26
C GLU A 98 35.80 33.65 -20.24
N GLU A 99 35.94 32.62 -19.40
CA GLU A 99 37.18 31.83 -19.25
C GLU A 99 37.49 30.97 -20.49
N VAL A 100 36.49 30.23 -21.03
CA VAL A 100 36.73 29.22 -22.08
C VAL A 100 35.77 29.24 -23.25
N GLY A 101 34.82 30.18 -23.26
CA GLY A 101 33.70 30.16 -24.19
C GLY A 101 32.75 29.00 -23.91
N ILE A 102 31.46 29.20 -24.19
CA ILE A 102 30.46 28.14 -24.12
C ILE A 102 29.70 28.14 -25.42
N GLY A 103 29.84 27.05 -26.18
CA GLY A 103 29.09 26.84 -27.42
C GLY A 103 27.69 26.30 -27.16
N SER A 104 27.50 25.44 -26.15
CA SER A 104 26.19 24.94 -25.73
C SER A 104 26.24 24.38 -24.31
N ILE A 105 25.10 24.37 -23.63
CA ILE A 105 24.91 23.79 -22.30
C ILE A 105 24.03 22.55 -22.43
N TRP A 106 24.46 21.47 -21.77
CA TRP A 106 23.79 20.18 -21.75
C TRP A 106 23.48 19.81 -20.31
N ALA A 107 22.22 19.55 -20.00
CA ALA A 107 21.82 19.07 -18.69
C ALA A 107 20.62 18.12 -18.81
N HIS A 108 20.39 17.31 -17.79
CA HIS A 108 19.09 16.68 -17.67
C HIS A 108 18.06 17.68 -17.16
N GLU A 109 16.80 17.45 -17.55
CA GLU A 109 15.65 18.04 -16.91
C GLU A 109 15.65 17.67 -15.42
N GLU A 110 15.52 18.68 -14.57
CA GLU A 110 15.33 18.55 -13.13
C GLU A 110 13.90 18.96 -12.76
N THR A 111 13.29 18.22 -11.82
CA THR A 111 12.13 18.65 -11.06
C THR A 111 12.56 18.69 -9.60
N GLY A 112 12.69 19.89 -9.05
CA GLY A 112 13.11 20.10 -7.66
C GLY A 112 12.18 21.06 -6.93
N ASN A 113 12.64 21.59 -5.80
CA ASN A 113 11.90 22.60 -5.03
C ASN A 113 11.91 23.97 -5.72
N ALA A 114 11.17 24.91 -5.16
CA ALA A 114 11.02 26.25 -5.73
C ALA A 114 12.35 26.99 -5.90
N VAL A 115 13.34 26.75 -5.03
CA VAL A 115 14.67 27.37 -5.13
C VAL A 115 15.40 26.85 -6.37
N SER A 116 15.48 25.53 -6.58
CA SER A 116 16.11 24.98 -7.79
C SER A 116 15.33 25.32 -9.07
N TYR A 117 14.01 25.37 -9.00
CA TYR A 117 13.17 25.80 -10.14
C TYR A 117 13.39 27.27 -10.52
N THR A 118 13.51 28.16 -9.52
CA THR A 118 13.79 29.58 -9.76
C THR A 118 15.19 29.77 -10.34
N ARG A 119 16.18 29.04 -9.82
CA ARG A 119 17.54 28.97 -10.35
C ARG A 119 17.56 28.54 -11.82
N ASP A 120 16.86 27.47 -12.18
CA ASP A 120 16.73 27.02 -13.58
C ASP A 120 16.13 28.09 -14.49
N ARG A 121 15.12 28.84 -14.02
CA ARG A 121 14.52 29.94 -14.80
C ARG A 121 15.52 31.06 -15.06
N ARG A 122 16.35 31.41 -14.08
CA ARG A 122 17.43 32.42 -14.25
C ARG A 122 18.46 31.94 -15.27
N VAL A 123 18.92 30.69 -15.16
CA VAL A 123 19.89 30.12 -16.12
C VAL A 123 19.33 30.07 -17.54
N ARG A 124 18.07 29.66 -17.73
CA ARG A 124 17.42 29.68 -19.07
C ARG A 124 17.33 31.11 -19.64
N ALA A 125 16.99 32.09 -18.80
CA ALA A 125 16.89 33.48 -19.23
C ALA A 125 18.26 34.03 -19.66
N TRP A 126 19.29 33.78 -18.84
CA TRP A 126 20.68 34.15 -19.14
C TRP A 126 21.21 33.47 -20.40
N ALA A 127 21.01 32.16 -20.57
CA ALA A 127 21.47 31.43 -21.75
C ALA A 127 20.83 32.00 -23.04
N ARG A 128 19.54 32.33 -22.99
CA ARG A 128 18.83 32.98 -24.11
C ARG A 128 19.38 34.37 -24.41
N GLU A 129 19.67 35.18 -23.40
CA GLU A 129 20.27 36.51 -23.55
C GLU A 129 21.66 36.45 -24.18
N ARG A 130 22.46 35.44 -23.82
CA ARG A 130 23.79 35.21 -24.38
C ARG A 130 23.80 34.48 -25.73
N GLY A 131 22.65 34.07 -26.25
CA GLY A 131 22.55 33.28 -27.48
C GLY A 131 23.17 31.89 -27.37
N ILE A 132 23.28 31.33 -26.15
CA ILE A 132 23.85 30.01 -25.89
C ILE A 132 22.72 28.97 -25.91
N PRO A 133 22.76 27.97 -26.82
CA PRO A 133 21.82 26.86 -26.79
C PRO A 133 21.90 26.10 -25.46
N PHE A 134 20.76 26.00 -24.77
CA PHE A 134 20.62 25.20 -23.56
C PHE A 134 19.72 24.00 -23.83
N HIS A 135 20.32 22.82 -23.87
CA HIS A 135 19.68 21.54 -24.11
C HIS A 135 19.38 20.84 -22.79
N GLU A 136 18.10 20.76 -22.45
CA GLU A 136 17.61 20.00 -21.29
C GLU A 136 16.97 18.70 -21.77
N LEU A 137 17.54 17.57 -21.38
CA LEU A 137 17.13 16.25 -21.84
C LEU A 137 16.40 15.47 -20.74
N PRO A 138 15.33 14.73 -21.07
CA PRO A 138 14.62 13.95 -20.06
C PRO A 138 15.46 12.78 -19.57
N GLN A 139 15.62 12.65 -18.25
CA GLN A 139 16.29 11.49 -17.63
C GLN A 139 15.34 10.39 -17.17
N ASN A 140 14.10 10.72 -16.87
CA ASN A 140 13.12 9.81 -16.31
C ASN A 140 11.74 9.96 -16.99
N GLY A 141 10.72 9.32 -16.42
CA GLY A 141 9.35 9.36 -16.96
C GLY A 141 8.54 10.60 -16.58
N VAL A 142 9.15 11.66 -16.04
CA VAL A 142 8.49 12.95 -15.79
C VAL A 142 8.49 13.76 -17.08
N VAL A 143 7.35 14.38 -17.40
CA VAL A 143 7.10 15.13 -18.62
C VAL A 143 6.80 16.57 -18.23
N ARG A 144 7.57 17.51 -18.77
CA ARG A 144 7.41 18.93 -18.48
C ARG A 144 6.14 19.51 -19.08
N ARG A 145 5.54 20.48 -18.38
CA ARG A 145 4.38 21.28 -18.81
C ARG A 145 3.15 20.46 -19.21
N MET A 146 2.95 19.29 -18.59
CA MET A 146 1.72 18.53 -18.78
C MET A 146 0.52 19.27 -18.18
N THR A 147 -0.53 19.46 -18.98
CA THR A 147 -1.79 20.08 -18.54
C THR A 147 -2.79 19.08 -17.96
N ASN A 148 -2.57 17.79 -18.16
CA ASN A 148 -3.35 16.69 -17.58
C ASN A 148 -2.50 15.40 -17.50
N ARG A 149 -3.12 14.27 -17.12
CA ARG A 149 -2.43 12.97 -16.97
C ARG A 149 -2.58 12.02 -18.16
N ASP A 150 -3.12 12.47 -19.27
CA ASP A 150 -3.33 11.65 -20.47
C ASP A 150 -1.99 11.45 -21.21
N GLY A 151 -1.77 10.27 -21.79
CA GLY A 151 -0.51 9.91 -22.48
C GLY A 151 0.72 9.72 -21.58
N TRP A 152 0.70 10.18 -20.33
CA TRP A 152 1.88 10.12 -19.43
C TRP A 152 2.44 8.70 -19.24
N ALA A 153 1.57 7.69 -19.11
CA ALA A 153 2.01 6.31 -18.92
C ALA A 153 2.70 5.74 -20.16
N ASP A 154 2.23 6.12 -21.35
CA ASP A 154 2.83 5.69 -22.62
C ASP A 154 4.20 6.35 -22.81
N THR A 155 4.30 7.66 -22.52
CA THR A 155 5.59 8.37 -22.53
C THR A 155 6.57 7.83 -21.48
N TRP A 156 6.07 7.42 -20.30
CA TRP A 156 6.90 6.78 -19.28
C TRP A 156 7.49 5.46 -19.80
N GLU A 157 6.66 4.63 -20.45
CA GLU A 157 7.08 3.34 -21.01
C GLU A 157 8.02 3.51 -22.20
N GLU A 158 7.73 4.44 -23.10
CA GLU A 158 8.60 4.79 -24.23
C GLU A 158 9.99 5.22 -23.75
N ARG A 159 10.04 6.17 -22.81
CA ARG A 159 11.31 6.67 -22.29
C ARG A 159 12.06 5.58 -21.53
N LEU A 160 11.45 4.97 -20.53
CA LEU A 160 12.18 4.05 -19.65
C LEU A 160 12.35 2.63 -20.23
N GLY A 161 11.62 2.26 -21.27
CA GLY A 161 11.78 1.01 -21.99
C GLY A 161 12.86 1.05 -23.09
N SER A 162 13.29 2.24 -23.49
CA SER A 162 14.40 2.38 -24.45
C SER A 162 15.75 2.03 -23.81
N HIS A 163 16.68 1.53 -24.63
CA HIS A 163 17.97 1.03 -24.13
C HIS A 163 18.77 2.10 -23.39
N PRO A 164 19.36 1.78 -22.21
CA PRO A 164 20.29 2.67 -21.53
C PRO A 164 21.48 3.04 -22.41
N LEU A 165 21.92 4.29 -22.33
CA LEU A 165 23.06 4.77 -23.09
C LEU A 165 24.39 4.34 -22.43
N PRO A 166 25.35 3.81 -23.19
CA PRO A 166 26.69 3.61 -22.65
C PRO A 166 27.36 4.98 -22.38
N PRO A 167 28.29 5.07 -21.42
CA PRO A 167 29.13 6.25 -21.26
C PRO A 167 29.97 6.48 -22.54
N PRO A 168 30.37 7.73 -22.84
CA PRO A 168 31.27 7.98 -23.95
C PRO A 168 32.62 7.28 -23.75
N ALA A 169 33.24 6.81 -24.82
CA ALA A 169 34.52 6.08 -24.72
C ALA A 169 35.68 6.97 -24.22
N ARG A 170 35.64 8.27 -24.55
CA ARG A 170 36.59 9.28 -24.10
C ARG A 170 35.96 10.66 -24.18
N LEU A 171 36.39 11.56 -23.31
CA LEU A 171 36.07 12.98 -23.32
C LEU A 171 37.30 13.78 -23.76
N ARG A 172 37.05 14.84 -24.55
CA ARG A 172 38.05 15.85 -24.88
C ARG A 172 37.91 16.97 -23.85
N GLY A 173 38.82 17.07 -22.88
CA GLY A 173 38.75 18.12 -21.87
C GLY A 173 39.10 19.52 -22.41
N THR A 174 38.98 20.51 -21.54
CA THR A 174 39.47 21.89 -21.76
C THR A 174 40.58 22.22 -20.77
N ALA A 175 41.16 23.42 -20.86
CA ALA A 175 42.17 23.91 -19.92
C ALA A 175 41.57 24.50 -18.62
N VAL A 176 40.25 24.41 -18.41
CA VAL A 176 39.59 24.95 -17.21
C VAL A 176 40.17 24.29 -15.96
N THR A 177 40.58 25.11 -14.99
CA THR A 177 41.06 24.61 -13.71
C THR A 177 39.89 24.20 -12.83
N THR A 178 40.00 23.04 -12.16
CA THR A 178 39.01 22.59 -11.18
C THR A 178 39.37 23.05 -9.76
N HIS A 179 38.37 23.28 -8.92
CA HIS A 179 38.55 23.52 -7.49
C HIS A 179 38.31 22.23 -6.71
N ASP A 180 38.81 22.16 -5.49
CA ASP A 180 38.53 21.05 -4.59
C ASP A 180 37.04 21.00 -4.19
N LEU A 181 36.58 19.79 -3.84
CA LEU A 181 35.26 19.62 -3.21
C LEU A 181 35.24 20.35 -1.87
N ARG A 182 34.10 20.96 -1.56
CA ARG A 182 33.98 21.80 -0.37
C ARG A 182 33.54 21.02 0.85
N THR A 183 34.19 21.31 1.95
CA THR A 183 33.90 20.77 3.28
C THR A 183 32.64 21.42 3.87
N HIS A 184 32.13 20.79 4.92
CA HIS A 184 31.05 21.35 5.75
C HIS A 184 31.35 22.76 6.25
N THR A 185 32.57 23.01 6.73
CA THR A 185 33.00 24.29 7.27
C THR A 185 33.01 25.38 6.20
N GLU A 186 33.54 25.08 5.01
CA GLU A 186 33.61 26.04 3.90
C GLU A 186 32.22 26.43 3.37
N LEU A 187 31.25 25.53 3.44
CA LEU A 187 29.86 25.80 3.00
C LEU A 187 28.95 26.26 4.12
N SER A 188 29.45 26.40 5.35
CA SER A 188 28.63 26.72 6.54
C SER A 188 27.47 25.73 6.77
N VAL A 189 27.67 24.45 6.45
CA VAL A 189 26.68 23.38 6.64
C VAL A 189 27.07 22.53 7.85
N VAL A 190 26.22 22.53 8.88
CA VAL A 190 26.45 21.73 10.09
C VAL A 190 26.52 20.23 9.76
N PRO A 191 27.60 19.52 10.14
CA PRO A 191 27.70 18.07 9.97
C PRO A 191 26.60 17.31 10.71
N SER A 192 26.13 16.22 10.10
CA SER A 192 25.16 15.30 10.73
C SER A 192 25.88 14.16 11.44
N GLN A 193 25.30 13.67 12.54
CA GLN A 193 25.76 12.47 13.25
C GLN A 193 25.08 11.19 12.75
N GLN A 194 24.32 11.27 11.65
CA GLN A 194 23.62 10.13 11.08
C GLN A 194 24.58 9.11 10.46
N THR A 195 24.31 7.83 10.69
CA THR A 195 24.93 6.73 9.97
C THR A 195 24.22 6.53 8.64
N ILE A 196 24.83 7.01 7.55
CA ILE A 196 24.28 6.94 6.20
C ILE A 196 24.93 5.84 5.35
N LEU A 197 24.24 5.45 4.27
CA LEU A 197 24.81 4.56 3.27
C LEU A 197 25.98 5.23 2.53
N PRO A 198 26.95 4.45 2.01
CA PRO A 198 27.98 4.99 1.12
C PRO A 198 27.36 5.61 -0.14
N GLY A 199 27.89 6.77 -0.54
CA GLY A 199 27.54 7.45 -1.78
C GLY A 199 28.33 6.92 -2.98
N GLY A 200 27.84 7.20 -4.19
CA GLY A 200 28.53 6.88 -5.44
C GLY A 200 27.79 5.88 -6.35
N GLU A 201 28.23 5.77 -7.60
CA GLU A 201 27.62 4.91 -8.63
C GLU A 201 27.91 3.43 -8.34
N GLN A 202 29.15 3.09 -7.94
CA GLN A 202 29.55 1.72 -7.62
C GLN A 202 28.80 1.15 -6.40
N ALA A 203 28.65 1.96 -5.35
CA ALA A 203 27.88 1.59 -4.16
C ALA A 203 26.40 1.37 -4.51
N ALA A 204 25.83 2.21 -5.38
CA ALA A 204 24.46 2.06 -5.86
C ALA A 204 24.25 0.78 -6.68
N ARG A 205 25.17 0.45 -7.60
CA ARG A 205 25.12 -0.77 -8.41
C ARG A 205 25.22 -2.02 -7.55
N THR A 206 26.18 -2.07 -6.63
CA THR A 206 26.32 -3.16 -5.65
C THR A 206 25.02 -3.39 -4.86
N THR A 207 24.37 -2.29 -4.45
CA THR A 207 23.10 -2.33 -3.72
C THR A 207 21.97 -2.90 -4.58
N LEU A 208 21.88 -2.49 -5.86
CA LEU A 208 20.92 -3.00 -6.83
C LEU A 208 21.13 -4.49 -7.10
N ASP A 209 22.36 -4.91 -7.35
CA ASP A 209 22.69 -6.29 -7.66
C ASP A 209 22.34 -7.21 -6.49
N SER A 210 22.72 -6.82 -5.28
CA SER A 210 22.34 -7.52 -4.05
C SER A 210 20.81 -7.65 -3.89
N PHE A 211 20.06 -6.60 -4.24
CA PHE A 211 18.60 -6.63 -4.20
C PHE A 211 18.02 -7.61 -5.24
N LEU A 212 18.46 -7.52 -6.49
CA LEU A 212 17.92 -8.34 -7.58
C LEU A 212 18.35 -9.80 -7.48
N ALA A 213 19.53 -10.09 -6.92
CA ALA A 213 20.06 -11.44 -6.79
C ALA A 213 19.52 -12.17 -5.55
N VAL A 214 19.46 -11.50 -4.39
CA VAL A 214 19.24 -12.15 -3.09
C VAL A 214 18.12 -11.49 -2.27
N ARG A 215 18.28 -10.22 -1.90
CA ARG A 215 17.45 -9.60 -0.84
C ARG A 215 15.99 -9.37 -1.26
N GLY A 216 15.76 -9.15 -2.56
CA GLY A 216 14.47 -8.75 -3.11
C GLY A 216 13.41 -9.85 -3.14
N VAL A 217 13.74 -11.12 -2.85
CA VAL A 217 12.81 -12.24 -2.95
C VAL A 217 11.54 -12.03 -2.11
N ASN A 218 11.68 -11.45 -0.92
CA ASN A 218 10.57 -11.16 -0.01
C ASN A 218 10.06 -9.72 -0.06
N TYR A 219 10.55 -8.89 -0.99
CA TYR A 219 10.24 -7.46 -1.06
C TYR A 219 8.75 -7.16 -0.87
N MET A 220 7.88 -7.87 -1.59
CA MET A 220 6.43 -7.64 -1.52
C MET A 220 5.85 -7.84 -0.11
N ARG A 221 6.33 -8.85 0.61
CA ARG A 221 5.81 -9.26 1.92
C ARG A 221 6.40 -8.41 3.05
N GLU A 222 7.70 -8.12 2.97
CA GLU A 222 8.47 -7.60 4.10
C GLU A 222 8.62 -6.07 4.09
N MET A 223 8.32 -5.38 2.98
CA MET A 223 8.47 -3.91 2.88
C MET A 223 7.68 -3.07 3.91
N SER A 224 6.68 -3.65 4.58
CA SER A 224 5.82 -2.93 5.52
C SER A 224 6.37 -2.88 6.95
N SER A 225 7.10 -3.90 7.38
CA SER A 225 7.61 -3.97 8.75
C SER A 225 8.94 -3.23 8.87
N PRO A 226 9.15 -2.40 9.92
CA PRO A 226 10.43 -1.76 10.14
C PRO A 226 11.55 -2.76 10.49
N LEU A 227 11.21 -3.97 10.94
CA LEU A 227 12.18 -5.03 11.26
C LEU A 227 12.84 -5.60 10.02
N SER A 228 12.04 -5.89 8.99
CA SER A 228 12.50 -6.60 7.79
C SER A 228 12.69 -5.71 6.57
N ALA A 229 12.10 -4.51 6.56
CA ALA A 229 12.20 -3.65 5.38
C ALA A 229 13.62 -3.13 5.13
N GLU A 230 14.45 -2.97 6.16
CA GLU A 230 15.84 -2.54 6.01
C GLU A 230 16.63 -3.50 5.10
N THR A 231 16.46 -4.80 5.29
CA THR A 231 17.11 -5.83 4.47
C THR A 231 16.35 -6.14 3.19
N ALA A 232 15.01 -6.26 3.25
CA ALA A 232 14.19 -6.71 2.12
C ALA A 232 13.89 -5.64 1.06
N CYS A 233 13.96 -4.34 1.40
CA CYS A 233 13.75 -3.25 0.43
C CYS A 233 15.00 -2.98 -0.42
N SER A 234 14.83 -2.35 -1.59
CA SER A 234 15.96 -2.13 -2.51
C SER A 234 17.09 -1.29 -1.93
N ARG A 235 16.77 -0.35 -1.03
CA ARG A 235 17.70 0.67 -0.49
C ARG A 235 18.25 1.64 -1.55
N LEU A 236 17.54 1.78 -2.67
CA LEU A 236 17.96 2.59 -3.82
C LEU A 236 17.35 4.00 -3.87
N SER A 237 16.60 4.43 -2.86
CA SER A 237 15.95 5.74 -2.87
C SER A 237 16.95 6.91 -2.86
N ALA A 238 18.03 6.83 -2.08
CA ALA A 238 19.09 7.86 -2.09
C ALA A 238 19.89 7.86 -3.42
N PRO A 239 20.37 6.69 -3.93
CA PRO A 239 20.97 6.65 -5.26
C PRO A 239 20.13 7.25 -6.39
N LEU A 240 18.81 7.02 -6.36
CA LEU A 240 17.90 7.60 -7.34
C LEU A 240 17.71 9.12 -7.15
N ALA A 241 17.67 9.61 -5.90
CA ALA A 241 17.51 11.04 -5.60
C ALA A 241 18.75 11.89 -5.97
N PHE A 242 19.95 11.33 -5.84
CA PHE A 242 21.21 11.97 -6.27
C PHE A 242 21.60 11.61 -7.71
N GLY A 243 20.88 10.69 -8.33
CA GLY A 243 21.08 10.25 -9.71
C GLY A 243 22.39 9.51 -9.96
N THR A 244 22.98 8.90 -8.93
CA THR A 244 24.13 7.98 -9.08
C THR A 244 23.74 6.65 -9.73
N LEU A 245 22.43 6.41 -9.87
CA LEU A 245 21.88 5.28 -10.61
C LEU A 245 20.71 5.76 -11.49
N SER A 246 20.69 5.39 -12.76
CA SER A 246 19.55 5.70 -13.62
C SER A 246 18.31 4.88 -13.25
N LEU A 247 17.15 5.52 -13.27
CA LEU A 247 15.87 4.82 -13.14
C LEU A 247 15.63 3.85 -14.32
N ARG A 248 16.12 4.20 -15.52
CA ARG A 248 16.04 3.35 -16.72
C ARG A 248 16.91 2.11 -16.57
N GLU A 249 18.17 2.26 -16.18
CA GLU A 249 19.04 1.12 -15.88
C GLU A 249 18.43 0.22 -14.79
N THR A 250 17.90 0.81 -13.73
CA THR A 250 17.22 0.08 -12.64
C THR A 250 16.03 -0.73 -13.16
N LEU A 251 15.21 -0.14 -14.03
CA LEU A 251 14.07 -0.81 -14.65
C LEU A 251 14.51 -1.96 -15.56
N HIS A 252 15.51 -1.73 -16.41
CA HIS A 252 16.05 -2.75 -17.30
C HIS A 252 16.63 -3.94 -16.54
N ALA A 253 17.44 -3.69 -15.51
CA ALA A 253 17.99 -4.75 -14.65
C ALA A 253 16.87 -5.52 -13.92
N THR A 254 15.83 -4.82 -13.45
CA THR A 254 14.66 -5.45 -12.84
C THR A 254 13.90 -6.35 -13.82
N ARG A 255 13.66 -5.87 -15.05
CA ARG A 255 12.97 -6.62 -16.11
C ARG A 255 13.78 -7.81 -16.59
N GLN A 256 15.10 -7.66 -16.71
CA GLN A 256 16.00 -8.77 -17.04
C GLN A 256 15.96 -9.85 -15.96
N ARG A 257 16.04 -9.46 -14.68
CA ARG A 257 15.91 -10.42 -13.58
C ARG A 257 14.53 -11.08 -13.56
N LEU A 258 13.46 -10.32 -13.79
CA LEU A 258 12.10 -10.83 -13.87
C LEU A 258 11.95 -11.86 -14.99
N ALA A 259 12.50 -11.59 -16.17
CA ALA A 259 12.52 -12.53 -17.29
C ALA A 259 13.28 -13.81 -16.92
N ALA A 260 14.46 -13.69 -16.31
CA ALA A 260 15.27 -14.83 -15.89
C ALA A 260 14.54 -15.75 -14.89
N VAL A 261 13.83 -15.18 -13.91
CA VAL A 261 13.12 -15.99 -12.89
C VAL A 261 11.72 -16.46 -13.32
N SER A 262 11.12 -15.88 -14.35
CA SER A 262 9.73 -16.21 -14.74
C SER A 262 9.62 -17.54 -15.50
N GLY A 263 10.70 -18.01 -16.12
CA GLY A 263 10.77 -19.28 -16.84
C GLY A 263 11.61 -20.36 -16.17
N ASP A 264 12.24 -20.04 -15.02
CA ASP A 264 13.10 -20.96 -14.29
C ASP A 264 12.31 -21.71 -13.22
N ALA A 265 12.13 -23.02 -13.40
CA ALA A 265 11.43 -23.87 -12.44
C ALA A 265 12.17 -24.01 -11.08
N ALA A 266 13.47 -23.74 -11.05
CA ALA A 266 14.28 -23.74 -9.82
C ALA A 266 14.22 -22.38 -9.10
N ALA A 267 13.76 -21.31 -9.74
CA ALA A 267 13.67 -20.00 -9.11
C ALA A 267 12.55 -19.95 -8.07
N ASP A 268 12.81 -19.28 -6.95
CA ASP A 268 11.80 -19.08 -5.92
C ASP A 268 10.57 -18.33 -6.50
N PRO A 269 9.34 -18.89 -6.41
CA PRO A 269 8.14 -18.31 -7.02
C PRO A 269 7.76 -16.95 -6.43
N ARG A 270 8.35 -16.53 -5.30
CA ARG A 270 8.18 -15.19 -4.74
C ARG A 270 8.85 -14.11 -5.59
N TRP A 271 9.94 -14.42 -6.31
CA TRP A 271 10.68 -13.44 -7.11
C TRP A 271 9.80 -12.71 -8.12
N VAL A 272 9.00 -13.44 -8.89
CA VAL A 272 8.12 -12.85 -9.91
C VAL A 272 7.18 -11.81 -9.30
N ARG A 273 6.58 -12.12 -8.14
CA ARG A 273 5.66 -11.20 -7.45
C ARG A 273 6.39 -10.00 -6.88
N SER A 274 7.54 -10.23 -6.25
CA SER A 274 8.37 -9.18 -5.67
C SER A 274 8.92 -8.20 -6.70
N LEU A 275 9.42 -8.69 -7.83
CA LEU A 275 9.98 -7.86 -8.91
C LEU A 275 8.88 -7.07 -9.63
N ARG A 276 7.71 -7.65 -9.91
CA ARG A 276 6.55 -6.89 -10.43
C ARG A 276 6.09 -5.81 -9.44
N SER A 277 6.10 -6.12 -8.15
CA SER A 277 5.79 -5.13 -7.11
C SER A 277 6.85 -4.02 -7.08
N TYR A 278 8.12 -4.32 -7.31
CA TYR A 278 9.20 -3.35 -7.34
C TYR A 278 9.16 -2.47 -8.59
N GLU A 279 8.99 -3.05 -9.77
CA GLU A 279 8.80 -2.32 -11.03
C GLU A 279 7.66 -1.30 -10.92
N SER A 280 6.53 -1.69 -10.33
CA SER A 280 5.44 -0.74 -10.14
C SER A 280 5.84 0.44 -9.24
N ARG A 281 6.78 0.28 -8.31
CA ARG A 281 7.27 1.37 -7.46
C ARG A 281 8.20 2.32 -8.22
N LEU A 282 8.97 1.81 -9.19
CA LEU A 282 9.71 2.64 -10.14
C LEU A 282 8.78 3.52 -11.00
N HIS A 283 7.61 2.99 -11.35
CA HIS A 283 6.58 3.80 -12.01
C HIS A 283 5.98 4.86 -11.05
N TRP A 284 5.74 4.51 -9.77
CA TRP A 284 5.25 5.46 -8.76
C TRP A 284 6.25 6.59 -8.46
N HIS A 285 7.55 6.32 -8.57
CA HIS A 285 8.60 7.33 -8.44
C HIS A 285 8.33 8.53 -9.37
N CYS A 286 8.25 8.28 -10.69
CA CYS A 286 7.95 9.35 -11.64
C CYS A 286 6.54 9.92 -11.45
N HIS A 287 5.55 9.09 -11.11
CA HIS A 287 4.18 9.58 -10.92
C HIS A 287 4.08 10.64 -9.82
N PHE A 288 4.80 10.48 -8.70
CA PHE A 288 4.78 11.47 -7.63
C PHE A 288 5.56 12.73 -8.02
N ILE A 289 6.76 12.58 -8.59
CA ILE A 289 7.54 13.73 -9.05
C ILE A 289 6.77 14.57 -10.07
N GLN A 290 6.06 13.89 -10.98
CA GLN A 290 5.21 14.52 -11.97
C GLN A 290 4.14 15.44 -11.37
N ARG A 291 3.65 15.19 -10.14
CA ARG A 291 2.67 16.10 -9.50
C ARG A 291 3.28 17.46 -9.24
N LEU A 292 4.48 17.48 -8.65
CA LEU A 292 5.21 18.72 -8.40
C LEU A 292 5.55 19.42 -9.71
N GLU A 293 5.99 18.68 -10.73
CA GLU A 293 6.21 19.24 -12.08
C GLU A 293 4.95 19.88 -12.68
N SER A 294 3.77 19.32 -12.40
CA SER A 294 2.50 19.82 -12.96
C SER A 294 1.87 20.94 -12.14
N GLU A 295 2.14 21.01 -10.82
CA GLU A 295 1.59 22.01 -9.90
C GLU A 295 2.61 22.35 -8.81
N PRO A 296 3.65 23.17 -9.11
CA PRO A 296 4.75 23.47 -8.18
C PRO A 296 4.30 24.11 -6.86
N GLU A 297 3.17 24.81 -6.86
CA GLU A 297 2.58 25.43 -5.66
C GLU A 297 2.26 24.43 -4.54
N MET A 298 2.19 23.12 -4.86
CA MET A 298 1.96 22.08 -3.86
C MET A 298 3.06 21.98 -2.79
N GLU A 299 4.21 22.59 -3.02
CA GLU A 299 5.26 22.77 -2.01
C GLU A 299 4.81 23.69 -0.86
N PHE A 300 3.91 24.64 -1.13
CA PHE A 300 3.51 25.67 -0.17
C PHE A 300 2.07 25.55 0.27
N GLN A 301 1.20 25.00 -0.59
CA GLN A 301 -0.24 25.06 -0.41
C GLN A 301 -0.89 23.70 -0.68
N ASN A 302 -2.12 23.48 -0.19
CA ASN A 302 -2.78 22.19 -0.41
C ASN A 302 -3.14 22.00 -1.89
N LEU A 303 -2.95 20.79 -2.42
CA LEU A 303 -3.38 20.44 -3.77
C LEU A 303 -4.88 20.66 -3.95
N ASN A 304 -5.68 20.32 -2.94
CA ASN A 304 -7.09 20.69 -2.91
C ASN A 304 -7.27 21.90 -1.99
N ARG A 305 -7.61 23.05 -2.58
CA ARG A 305 -7.69 24.34 -1.89
C ARG A 305 -8.77 24.40 -0.81
N ALA A 306 -9.72 23.47 -0.82
CA ALA A 306 -10.71 23.36 0.25
C ALA A 306 -10.15 22.89 1.60
N PHE A 307 -8.86 22.55 1.66
CA PHE A 307 -8.16 22.28 2.91
C PHE A 307 -7.25 23.44 3.37
N ASP A 308 -7.18 24.55 2.62
CA ASP A 308 -6.45 25.73 3.07
C ASP A 308 -7.12 26.29 4.33
N GLY A 309 -6.33 26.60 5.36
CA GLY A 309 -6.81 27.02 6.67
C GLY A 309 -7.26 25.89 7.60
N LEU A 310 -7.15 24.61 7.20
CA LEU A 310 -7.61 23.48 8.02
C LEU A 310 -6.81 23.30 9.33
N ARG A 311 -5.52 23.67 9.37
CA ARG A 311 -4.62 23.42 10.52
C ARG A 311 -3.69 24.58 10.88
N GLU A 312 -3.63 25.60 10.05
CA GLU A 312 -2.67 26.70 10.12
C GLU A 312 -2.80 27.47 11.45
N GLN A 313 -4.02 27.59 11.98
CA GLN A 313 -4.32 28.28 13.24
C GLN A 313 -4.24 27.38 14.48
N ASP A 314 -4.13 26.07 14.31
CA ASP A 314 -4.12 25.08 15.40
C ASP A 314 -2.69 24.63 15.77
N TRP A 315 -1.66 25.42 15.43
CA TRP A 315 -0.27 25.04 15.67
C TRP A 315 0.03 24.88 17.16
N ASN A 316 0.61 23.74 17.54
CA ASN A 316 1.03 23.47 18.91
C ASN A 316 2.55 23.16 18.93
N PRO A 317 3.39 24.07 19.48
CA PRO A 317 4.84 23.90 19.49
C PRO A 317 5.30 22.73 20.38
N GLU A 318 4.61 22.46 21.49
CA GLU A 318 4.94 21.33 22.38
C GLU A 318 4.70 19.99 21.67
N PHE A 319 3.57 19.84 20.98
CA PHE A 319 3.27 18.63 20.23
C PHE A 319 4.27 18.40 19.10
N PHE A 320 4.64 19.47 18.39
CA PHE A 320 5.68 19.39 17.37
C PHE A 320 7.02 18.95 17.97
N ASP A 321 7.45 19.59 19.06
CA ASP A 321 8.73 19.30 19.71
C ASP A 321 8.81 17.85 20.20
N ARG A 322 7.78 17.38 20.91
CA ARG A 322 7.72 15.98 21.40
C ARG A 322 7.69 14.98 20.25
N TRP A 323 7.02 15.29 19.15
CA TRP A 323 7.03 14.44 17.96
C TRP A 323 8.39 14.43 17.25
N ALA A 324 9.02 15.59 17.06
CA ALA A 324 10.32 15.74 16.43
C ALA A 324 11.45 15.07 17.24
N HIS A 325 11.29 14.95 18.56
CA HIS A 325 12.24 14.29 19.44
C HIS A 325 11.93 12.80 19.69
N GLY A 326 10.81 12.27 19.21
CA GLY A 326 10.40 10.88 19.49
C GLY A 326 10.13 10.67 20.98
N GLN A 327 9.31 11.55 21.56
CA GLN A 327 8.88 11.59 22.96
C GLN A 327 7.36 11.72 23.07
N THR A 328 6.63 11.13 22.13
CA THR A 328 5.17 11.22 22.04
C THR A 328 4.45 10.32 23.04
N GLY A 329 5.17 9.37 23.64
CA GLY A 329 4.57 8.33 24.48
C GLY A 329 3.90 7.22 23.67
N PHE A 330 4.01 7.24 22.33
CA PHE A 330 3.62 6.13 21.45
C PHE A 330 4.86 5.39 20.94
N PRO A 331 5.16 4.18 21.47
CA PRO A 331 6.47 3.53 21.29
C PRO A 331 6.92 3.38 19.84
N LEU A 332 6.02 3.01 18.94
CA LEU A 332 6.36 2.84 17.53
C LEU A 332 6.67 4.19 16.84
N ILE A 333 5.93 5.25 17.16
CA ILE A 333 6.18 6.59 16.60
C ILE A 333 7.55 7.09 17.05
N ASP A 334 7.84 6.93 18.33
CA ASP A 334 9.10 7.35 18.94
C ASP A 334 10.27 6.54 18.39
N ALA A 335 10.14 5.21 18.30
CA ALA A 335 11.12 4.33 17.67
C ALA A 335 11.41 4.73 16.22
N CYS A 336 10.37 5.00 15.42
CA CYS A 336 10.50 5.45 14.04
C CYS A 336 11.24 6.79 13.94
N MET A 337 10.89 7.78 14.77
CA MET A 337 11.55 9.08 14.74
C MET A 337 13.03 8.98 15.15
N ARG A 338 13.35 8.17 16.17
CA ARG A 338 14.71 7.95 16.63
C ARG A 338 15.56 7.21 15.60
N MET A 339 15.02 6.16 14.97
CA MET A 339 15.67 5.48 13.85
C MET A 339 15.97 6.46 12.71
N LEU A 340 14.97 7.28 12.35
CA LEU A 340 15.12 8.27 11.30
C LEU A 340 16.26 9.24 11.62
N LYS A 341 16.26 9.84 12.81
CA LYS A 341 17.30 10.78 13.24
C LYS A 341 18.69 10.15 13.30
N ALA A 342 18.79 8.85 13.51
CA ALA A 342 20.07 8.13 13.57
C ALA A 342 20.58 7.64 12.21
N THR A 343 19.70 7.32 11.26
CA THR A 343 20.07 6.60 10.02
C THR A 343 19.71 7.32 8.73
N GLY A 344 18.90 8.37 8.82
CA GLY A 344 18.36 9.09 7.67
C GLY A 344 17.36 8.28 6.82
N TRP A 345 16.87 7.13 7.30
CA TRP A 345 15.99 6.25 6.52
C TRP A 345 14.91 5.55 7.34
N LEU A 346 13.74 5.37 6.71
CA LEU A 346 12.63 4.52 7.15
C LEU A 346 11.94 3.91 5.95
N ASN A 347 11.28 2.77 6.15
CA ASN A 347 10.42 2.19 5.12
C ASN A 347 9.12 3.00 4.95
N PHE A 348 8.50 2.88 3.77
CA PHE A 348 7.39 3.75 3.36
C PHE A 348 6.21 3.77 4.35
N ARG A 349 5.93 2.65 5.03
CA ARG A 349 4.79 2.56 5.95
C ARG A 349 5.04 3.39 7.19
N MET A 350 6.25 3.32 7.76
CA MET A 350 6.60 4.09 8.94
C MET A 350 6.68 5.58 8.62
N ARG A 351 7.15 5.96 7.43
CA ARG A 351 7.04 7.36 6.95
C ARG A 351 5.59 7.84 6.95
N ALA A 352 4.68 7.04 6.38
CA ALA A 352 3.26 7.39 6.36
C ALA A 352 2.65 7.51 7.76
N MET A 353 3.07 6.68 8.71
CA MET A 353 2.63 6.78 10.11
C MET A 353 3.13 8.06 10.79
N LEU A 354 4.40 8.45 10.60
CA LEU A 354 4.91 9.69 11.20
C LEU A 354 4.10 10.91 10.73
N VAL A 355 3.81 10.99 9.42
CA VAL A 355 3.01 12.08 8.85
C VAL A 355 1.55 12.01 9.29
N SER A 356 0.94 10.83 9.28
CA SER A 356 -0.45 10.64 9.73
C SER A 356 -0.60 10.96 11.22
N PHE A 357 0.34 10.55 12.07
CA PHE A 357 0.31 10.84 13.49
C PHE A 357 0.42 12.35 13.74
N ALA A 358 1.39 13.03 13.14
CA ALA A 358 1.54 14.48 13.27
C ALA A 358 0.27 15.23 12.82
N SER A 359 -0.26 14.92 11.63
CA SER A 359 -1.37 15.67 11.02
C SER A 359 -2.77 15.30 11.53
N GLN A 360 -2.95 14.15 12.17
CA GLN A 360 -4.28 13.63 12.54
C GLN A 360 -4.40 13.28 14.02
N HIS A 361 -3.31 12.92 14.71
CA HIS A 361 -3.37 12.72 16.16
C HIS A 361 -2.93 13.97 16.90
N LEU A 362 -1.92 14.67 16.40
CA LEU A 362 -1.44 15.94 16.97
C LEU A 362 -2.02 17.17 16.29
N TRP A 363 -2.73 16.97 15.17
CA TRP A 363 -3.37 18.03 14.40
C TRP A 363 -2.42 19.12 13.88
N LEU A 364 -1.14 18.79 13.73
CA LEU A 364 -0.11 19.70 13.22
C LEU A 364 -0.23 19.92 11.71
N HIS A 365 0.13 21.13 11.25
CA HIS A 365 0.18 21.42 9.83
C HIS A 365 1.27 20.58 9.12
N TRP A 366 0.98 20.12 7.90
CA TRP A 366 1.85 19.20 7.15
C TRP A 366 3.15 19.87 6.68
N ARG A 367 3.16 21.18 6.44
CA ARG A 367 4.34 21.86 5.89
C ARG A 367 5.50 21.96 6.89
N PRO A 368 5.35 22.52 8.11
CA PRO A 368 6.45 22.56 9.07
C PRO A 368 6.98 21.17 9.45
N THR A 369 6.07 20.20 9.61
CA THR A 369 6.43 18.80 9.86
C THR A 369 7.14 18.16 8.66
N GLY A 370 6.75 18.53 7.44
CA GLY A 370 7.40 18.12 6.21
C GLY A 370 8.80 18.68 6.04
N VAL A 371 9.02 19.97 6.32
CA VAL A 371 10.35 20.59 6.32
C VAL A 371 11.27 19.89 7.31
N PHE A 372 10.79 19.64 8.53
CA PHE A 372 11.54 18.89 9.53
C PHE A 372 11.95 17.50 9.02
N LEU A 373 11.01 16.76 8.44
CA LEU A 373 11.27 15.41 7.91
C LEU A 373 12.20 15.42 6.69
N ALA A 374 12.09 16.40 5.78
CA ALA A 374 12.98 16.55 4.63
C ALA A 374 14.45 16.63 5.07
N ARG A 375 14.73 17.39 6.14
CA ARG A 375 16.06 17.47 6.77
C ARG A 375 16.53 16.18 7.42
N GLN A 376 15.67 15.20 7.64
CA GLN A 376 16.06 13.92 8.21
C GLN A 376 16.29 12.86 7.14
N TRP A 377 15.56 12.89 6.02
CA TRP A 377 15.64 11.87 4.98
C TRP A 377 16.87 12.07 4.09
N LEU A 378 17.77 11.11 4.05
CA LEU A 378 18.87 11.12 3.09
C LEU A 378 18.35 11.16 1.64
N ASP A 379 17.22 10.49 1.40
CA ASP A 379 16.59 10.37 0.09
C ASP A 379 15.48 11.41 -0.15
N ASN A 380 15.64 12.64 0.36
CA ASN A 380 14.68 13.72 0.14
C ASN A 380 14.59 14.09 -1.35
N GLU A 381 13.54 13.61 -2.01
CA GLU A 381 13.15 13.98 -3.36
C GLU A 381 11.89 14.85 -3.29
N PRO A 382 11.97 16.19 -3.49
CA PRO A 382 10.85 17.11 -3.30
C PRO A 382 9.55 16.67 -3.97
N GLY A 383 9.64 16.13 -5.19
CA GLY A 383 8.46 15.68 -5.93
C GLY A 383 7.73 14.50 -5.28
N ILE A 384 8.48 13.60 -4.64
CA ILE A 384 7.93 12.48 -3.86
C ILE A 384 7.51 12.95 -2.47
N HIS A 385 8.36 13.74 -1.81
CA HIS A 385 8.19 14.18 -0.43
C HIS A 385 6.89 14.97 -0.26
N TRP A 386 6.72 16.08 -0.98
CA TRP A 386 5.53 16.92 -0.84
C TRP A 386 4.24 16.21 -1.27
N SER A 387 4.32 15.36 -2.30
CA SER A 387 3.23 14.46 -2.69
C SER A 387 2.80 13.53 -1.56
N GLN A 388 3.75 12.94 -0.83
CA GLN A 388 3.47 12.06 0.30
C GLN A 388 3.02 12.84 1.54
N MET A 389 3.65 13.97 1.86
CA MET A 389 3.27 14.82 2.99
C MET A 389 1.78 15.19 2.92
N GLN A 390 1.31 15.65 1.77
CA GLN A 390 -0.10 15.98 1.59
C GLN A 390 -1.01 14.73 1.54
N MET A 391 -0.57 13.65 0.88
CA MET A 391 -1.36 12.41 0.79
C MET A 391 -1.62 11.80 2.16
N GLN A 392 -0.59 11.68 2.99
CA GLN A 392 -0.70 11.06 4.32
C GLN A 392 -1.35 12.01 5.34
N SER A 393 -1.35 13.32 5.07
CA SER A 393 -2.11 14.32 5.84
C SER A 393 -3.59 14.43 5.46
N ALA A 394 -4.02 13.65 4.46
CA ALA A 394 -5.38 13.56 3.92
C ALA A 394 -5.92 14.84 3.26
N VAL A 395 -5.04 15.68 2.70
CA VAL A 395 -5.38 16.99 2.09
C VAL A 395 -5.35 17.02 0.55
N VAL A 396 -5.13 15.87 -0.11
CA VAL A 396 -5.15 15.79 -1.59
C VAL A 396 -6.59 15.76 -2.16
N GLY A 397 -7.59 15.36 -1.36
CA GLY A 397 -9.02 15.37 -1.75
C GLY A 397 -9.49 14.18 -2.60
N ILE A 398 -8.70 13.70 -3.56
CA ILE A 398 -9.08 12.57 -4.46
C ILE A 398 -8.83 11.18 -3.86
N ASN A 399 -8.16 11.11 -2.71
CA ASN A 399 -7.88 9.87 -1.99
C ASN A 399 -8.89 9.64 -0.84
N ARG A 400 -9.02 8.37 -0.42
CA ARG A 400 -9.74 8.04 0.81
C ARG A 400 -8.97 8.58 2.02
N VAL A 401 -9.69 9.18 2.96
CA VAL A 401 -9.13 9.58 4.27
C VAL A 401 -8.66 8.33 5.02
N ARG A 402 -7.42 8.36 5.49
CA ARG A 402 -6.78 7.27 6.23
C ARG A 402 -6.17 7.84 7.49
N ILE A 403 -6.55 7.28 8.63
CA ILE A 403 -5.97 7.60 9.92
C ILE A 403 -5.38 6.31 10.47
N TYR A 404 -4.04 6.29 10.62
CA TYR A 404 -3.32 5.12 11.09
C TYR A 404 -3.36 5.05 12.61
N SER A 405 -3.78 3.90 13.15
CA SER A 405 -3.66 3.63 14.59
C SER A 405 -2.21 3.23 14.92
N PRO A 406 -1.43 4.06 15.64
CA PRO A 406 -0.04 3.74 15.97
C PRO A 406 0.09 2.44 16.77
N THR A 407 -0.79 2.20 17.74
CA THR A 407 -0.79 0.98 18.58
C THR A 407 -1.11 -0.27 17.77
N ARG A 408 -2.11 -0.21 16.88
CA ARG A 408 -2.43 -1.34 15.99
C ARG A 408 -1.31 -1.61 14.99
N GLN A 409 -0.68 -0.56 14.45
CA GLN A 409 0.46 -0.75 13.56
C GLN A 409 1.64 -1.38 14.31
N ALA A 410 1.87 -1.02 15.57
CA ALA A 410 2.94 -1.60 16.39
C ALA A 410 2.74 -3.11 16.55
N LYS A 411 1.55 -3.54 17.00
CA LYS A 411 1.18 -4.95 17.13
C LYS A 411 1.33 -5.75 15.82
N GLN A 412 1.07 -5.12 14.67
CA GLN A 412 1.10 -5.79 13.37
C GLN A 412 2.49 -5.84 12.74
N GLN A 413 3.29 -4.78 12.91
CA GLN A 413 4.54 -4.60 12.17
C GLN A 413 5.77 -4.92 13.03
N ASP A 414 5.62 -4.91 14.35
CA ASP A 414 6.65 -5.24 15.34
C ASP A 414 6.03 -6.09 16.48
N PRO A 415 5.50 -7.30 16.18
CA PRO A 415 4.68 -8.06 17.13
C PRO A 415 5.40 -8.43 18.43
N SER A 416 6.73 -8.61 18.39
CA SER A 416 7.57 -8.89 19.56
C SER A 416 8.05 -7.63 20.28
N GLY A 417 7.86 -6.44 19.70
CA GLY A 417 8.40 -5.19 20.22
C GLY A 417 9.91 -5.04 20.03
N GLU A 418 10.55 -5.86 19.20
CA GLU A 418 12.01 -5.83 18.99
C GLU A 418 12.47 -4.50 18.40
N PHE A 419 11.72 -3.96 17.42
CA PHE A 419 12.05 -2.68 16.81
C PHE A 419 11.92 -1.54 17.82
N ILE A 420 10.84 -1.56 18.60
CA ILE A 420 10.61 -0.59 19.67
C ILE A 420 11.73 -0.64 20.70
N ARG A 421 12.09 -1.83 21.21
CA ARG A 421 13.16 -2.01 22.20
C ARG A 421 14.52 -1.51 21.70
N ARG A 422 14.81 -1.71 20.41
CA ARG A 422 16.05 -1.25 19.78
C ARG A 422 16.18 0.27 19.80
N TRP A 423 15.10 1.00 19.53
CA TRP A 423 15.13 2.45 19.33
C TRP A 423 14.58 3.25 20.52
N VAL A 424 13.91 2.58 21.45
CA VAL A 424 13.36 3.14 22.69
C VAL A 424 13.86 2.28 23.85
N PRO A 425 15.16 2.32 24.17
CA PRO A 425 15.79 1.43 25.15
C PRO A 425 15.22 1.57 26.56
N GLU A 426 14.60 2.70 26.90
CA GLU A 426 13.88 2.87 28.16
C GLU A 426 12.63 1.96 28.31
N LEU A 427 12.20 1.28 27.23
CA LEU A 427 11.13 0.29 27.24
C LEU A 427 11.65 -1.17 27.27
N GLN A 428 12.94 -1.39 27.45
CA GLN A 428 13.53 -2.75 27.46
C GLN A 428 12.95 -3.65 28.55
N ASP A 429 12.55 -3.10 29.69
CA ASP A 429 11.95 -3.85 30.80
C ASP A 429 10.42 -3.94 30.73
N ALA A 430 9.78 -3.30 29.74
CA ALA A 430 8.33 -3.38 29.58
C ALA A 430 7.94 -4.81 29.14
N PRO A 431 6.94 -5.47 29.77
CA PRO A 431 6.50 -6.79 29.35
C PRO A 431 5.96 -6.78 27.92
N ILE A 432 6.11 -7.90 27.20
CA ILE A 432 5.73 -8.00 25.78
C ILE A 432 4.27 -7.64 25.51
N ASP A 433 3.36 -7.99 26.42
CA ASP A 433 1.92 -7.67 26.28
C ASP A 433 1.62 -6.18 26.32
N PHE A 434 2.53 -5.38 26.89
CA PHE A 434 2.39 -3.94 27.09
C PHE A 434 3.37 -3.10 26.27
N ILE A 435 4.33 -3.69 25.54
CA ILE A 435 5.39 -2.95 24.83
C ILE A 435 4.83 -1.95 23.79
N HIS A 436 3.65 -2.22 23.22
CA HIS A 436 2.99 -1.36 22.25
C HIS A 436 2.10 -0.28 22.87
N ALA A 437 1.77 -0.42 24.15
CA ALA A 437 0.93 0.48 24.93
C ALA A 437 1.36 0.47 26.41
N PRO A 438 2.59 0.93 26.73
CA PRO A 438 3.19 0.76 28.06
C PRO A 438 2.40 1.45 29.16
N TRP A 439 1.62 2.48 28.83
CA TRP A 439 0.73 3.18 29.77
C TRP A 439 -0.42 2.31 30.30
N GLU A 440 -0.74 1.17 29.67
CA GLU A 440 -1.73 0.20 30.16
C GLU A 440 -1.14 -0.75 31.23
N TRP A 441 0.18 -0.79 31.38
CA TRP A 441 0.86 -1.60 32.38
C TRP A 441 0.86 -0.89 33.74
N SER A 442 0.46 -1.58 34.80
CA SER A 442 0.51 -1.03 36.17
C SER A 442 1.92 -0.67 36.64
N GLY A 443 2.95 -1.23 36.00
CA GLY A 443 4.36 -0.89 36.23
C GLY A 443 4.89 0.30 35.43
N SER A 444 4.06 0.98 34.64
CA SER A 444 4.50 2.02 33.70
C SER A 444 5.27 3.16 34.36
N SER A 445 4.94 3.51 35.61
CA SER A 445 5.62 4.57 36.36
C SER A 445 7.08 4.26 36.69
N ARG A 446 7.52 3.01 36.53
CA ARG A 446 8.91 2.59 36.68
C ARG A 446 9.72 2.81 35.40
N LEU A 447 9.05 2.97 34.25
CA LEU A 447 9.69 3.22 32.97
C LEU A 447 10.01 4.72 32.87
N ASN A 448 11.24 5.05 32.47
CA ASN A 448 11.61 6.42 32.13
C ASN A 448 11.12 6.78 30.71
N TYR A 449 9.83 6.57 30.45
CA TYR A 449 9.20 6.77 29.15
C TYR A 449 7.92 7.62 29.32
N PRO A 450 7.72 8.67 28.51
CA PRO A 450 6.61 9.58 28.71
C PRO A 450 5.23 8.91 28.50
N ALA A 451 4.23 9.42 29.22
CA ALA A 451 2.84 9.09 28.93
C ALA A 451 2.42 9.61 27.54
N PRO A 452 1.40 8.98 26.90
CA PRO A 452 0.85 9.43 25.63
C PRO A 452 0.47 10.91 25.64
N ILE A 453 0.93 11.66 24.65
CA ILE A 453 0.58 13.10 24.51
C ILE A 453 -0.88 13.37 24.21
N VAL A 454 -1.58 12.38 23.68
CA VAL A 454 -2.99 12.47 23.31
C VAL A 454 -3.68 11.14 23.55
N ASP A 455 -4.99 11.20 23.78
CA ASP A 455 -5.87 10.03 23.68
C ASP A 455 -6.06 9.69 22.19
N GLU A 456 -5.52 8.53 21.77
CA GLU A 456 -5.53 8.07 20.36
C GLU A 456 -6.94 8.10 19.75
N GLY A 457 -7.92 7.55 20.47
CA GLY A 457 -9.29 7.39 19.99
C GLY A 457 -10.05 8.70 19.91
N LYS A 458 -9.83 9.63 20.85
CA LYS A 458 -10.41 10.98 20.81
C LYS A 458 -9.78 11.80 19.69
N ALA A 459 -8.46 11.81 19.59
CA ALA A 459 -7.74 12.58 18.57
C ALA A 459 -8.12 12.12 17.14
N ALA A 460 -8.10 10.81 16.87
CA ALA A 460 -8.47 10.26 15.57
C ALA A 460 -9.92 10.59 15.17
N ARG A 461 -10.86 10.59 16.12
CA ARG A 461 -12.27 10.97 15.87
C ARG A 461 -12.40 12.46 15.58
N ALA A 462 -11.75 13.31 16.36
CA ALA A 462 -11.75 14.76 16.17
C ALA A 462 -11.18 15.12 14.80
N ALA A 463 -10.04 14.53 14.43
CA ALA A 463 -9.42 14.72 13.13
C ALA A 463 -10.32 14.29 11.97
N LYS A 464 -10.94 13.10 12.07
CA LYS A 464 -11.89 12.62 11.07
C LYS A 464 -13.06 13.59 10.91
N ALA A 465 -13.61 14.11 12.00
CA ALA A 465 -14.71 15.06 11.96
C ALA A 465 -14.31 16.36 11.22
N LYS A 466 -13.19 16.98 11.60
CA LYS A 466 -12.66 18.19 10.94
C LYS A 466 -12.38 17.98 9.44
N ILE A 467 -11.75 16.86 9.08
CA ILE A 467 -11.49 16.53 7.66
C ILE A 467 -12.80 16.34 6.87
N MET A 468 -13.78 15.63 7.45
CA MET A 468 -15.06 15.41 6.77
C MET A 468 -15.87 16.70 6.64
N ALA A 469 -15.78 17.60 7.61
CA ALA A 469 -16.37 18.93 7.53
C ALA A 469 -15.79 19.73 6.35
N ALA A 470 -14.45 19.76 6.20
CA ALA A 470 -13.81 20.38 5.03
C ALA A 470 -14.27 19.76 3.70
N ARG A 471 -14.40 18.42 3.66
CA ARG A 471 -14.90 17.71 2.46
C ARG A 471 -16.37 17.96 2.13
N SER A 472 -17.14 18.52 3.07
CA SER A 472 -18.55 18.86 2.87
C SER A 472 -18.78 20.28 2.33
N GLN A 473 -17.72 21.09 2.24
CA GLN A 473 -17.79 22.45 1.70
C GLN A 473 -18.09 22.43 0.20
N ALA A 474 -18.85 23.41 -0.29
CA ALA A 474 -19.33 23.45 -1.69
C ALA A 474 -18.18 23.44 -2.73
N HIS A 475 -17.08 24.12 -2.45
CA HIS A 475 -15.95 24.20 -3.37
C HIS A 475 -15.02 22.96 -3.34
N PHE A 476 -15.19 22.04 -2.39
CA PHE A 476 -14.38 20.80 -2.30
C PHE A 476 -14.54 19.92 -3.54
N GLU A 477 -15.75 19.77 -4.07
CA GLU A 477 -16.00 18.89 -5.22
C GLU A 477 -15.36 19.45 -6.49
N LEU A 478 -15.42 20.78 -6.69
CA LEU A 478 -14.76 21.47 -7.80
C LEU A 478 -13.25 21.24 -7.76
N GLU A 479 -12.63 21.46 -6.60
CA GLU A 479 -11.21 21.23 -6.39
C GLU A 479 -10.83 19.76 -6.55
N SER A 480 -11.65 18.83 -6.05
CA SER A 480 -11.40 17.40 -6.22
C SER A 480 -11.44 16.98 -7.70
N LYS A 481 -12.32 17.57 -8.51
CA LYS A 481 -12.36 17.31 -9.97
C LYS A 481 -11.13 17.87 -10.66
N ARG A 482 -10.71 19.10 -10.33
CA ARG A 482 -9.48 19.74 -10.85
C ARG A 482 -8.24 18.90 -10.53
N VAL A 483 -8.06 18.53 -9.26
CA VAL A 483 -6.94 17.69 -8.80
C VAL A 483 -6.95 16.33 -9.50
N TYR A 484 -8.12 15.70 -9.69
CA TYR A 484 -8.19 14.42 -10.41
C TYR A 484 -7.83 14.57 -11.90
N ALA A 485 -8.32 15.63 -12.55
CA ALA A 485 -8.00 15.90 -13.95
C ALA A 485 -6.50 16.10 -14.15
N LEU A 486 -5.84 16.87 -13.29
CA LEU A 486 -4.40 17.16 -13.42
C LEU A 486 -3.52 15.98 -12.95
N HIS A 487 -3.87 15.33 -11.84
CA HIS A 487 -2.96 14.40 -11.15
C HIS A 487 -3.41 12.93 -11.13
N GLY A 488 -4.69 12.65 -11.37
CA GLY A 488 -5.26 11.31 -11.24
C GLY A 488 -4.72 10.32 -12.27
N SER A 489 -4.29 9.13 -11.83
CA SER A 489 -3.85 8.06 -12.75
C SER A 489 -4.99 7.62 -13.68
N ARG A 490 -4.70 7.54 -14.98
CA ARG A 490 -5.64 7.08 -16.03
C ARG A 490 -5.76 5.56 -16.15
N LYS A 491 -4.89 4.80 -15.49
CA LYS A 491 -4.83 3.34 -15.60
C LYS A 491 -6.18 2.64 -15.41
N LYS A 492 -7.01 3.11 -14.46
CA LYS A 492 -8.35 2.55 -14.23
C LYS A 492 -9.34 2.86 -15.35
N ALA A 493 -9.26 4.03 -15.95
CA ALA A 493 -10.09 4.42 -17.08
C ALA A 493 -9.73 3.59 -18.32
N VAL A 494 -8.43 3.44 -18.60
CA VAL A 494 -7.91 2.58 -19.68
C VAL A 494 -8.34 1.13 -19.49
N MET A 495 -8.10 0.53 -18.31
CA MET A 495 -8.54 -0.85 -18.02
C MET A 495 -10.07 -1.02 -18.16
N ARG A 496 -10.86 0.02 -17.86
CA ARG A 496 -12.32 0.00 -18.04
C ARG A 496 -12.69 0.07 -19.52
N ALA A 497 -12.04 0.92 -20.29
CA ALA A 497 -12.24 1.04 -21.74
C ALA A 497 -11.84 -0.24 -22.48
N GLU A 498 -10.69 -0.83 -22.16
CA GLU A 498 -10.25 -2.14 -22.69
C GLU A 498 -11.23 -3.26 -22.35
N ARG A 499 -11.78 -3.26 -21.14
CA ARG A 499 -12.78 -4.25 -20.72
C ARG A 499 -14.07 -4.10 -21.53
N VAL A 500 -14.52 -2.87 -21.78
CA VAL A 500 -15.67 -2.57 -22.66
C VAL A 500 -15.37 -3.00 -24.10
N ALA A 501 -14.19 -2.67 -24.63
CA ALA A 501 -13.77 -3.07 -25.97
C ALA A 501 -13.69 -4.60 -26.15
N ARG A 502 -13.36 -5.34 -25.08
CA ARG A 502 -13.36 -6.82 -25.05
C ARG A 502 -14.75 -7.43 -24.80
N GLY A 503 -15.83 -6.64 -24.81
CA GLY A 503 -17.19 -7.13 -24.57
C GLY A 503 -17.44 -7.69 -23.17
N LEU A 504 -16.55 -7.44 -22.21
CA LEU A 504 -16.67 -7.96 -20.86
C LEU A 504 -17.69 -7.13 -20.07
N PRO A 505 -18.61 -7.75 -19.30
CA PRO A 505 -19.68 -7.04 -18.64
C PRO A 505 -19.14 -5.97 -17.67
N PRO A 506 -19.83 -4.81 -17.57
CA PRO A 506 -19.44 -3.75 -16.65
C PRO A 506 -19.42 -4.29 -15.22
N LYS A 507 -18.43 -3.86 -14.43
CA LYS A 507 -18.43 -4.18 -13.00
C LYS A 507 -19.74 -3.65 -12.39
N PRO A 508 -20.48 -4.46 -11.63
CA PRO A 508 -21.75 -4.03 -11.05
C PRO A 508 -21.54 -2.75 -10.24
N ILE A 509 -22.36 -1.73 -10.52
CA ILE A 509 -22.34 -0.46 -9.81
C ILE A 509 -22.75 -0.73 -8.37
N LYS A 510 -21.85 -0.50 -7.42
CA LYS A 510 -22.19 -0.55 -6.00
C LYS A 510 -23.07 0.65 -5.67
N VAL A 511 -24.39 0.45 -5.67
CA VAL A 511 -25.34 1.39 -5.07
C VAL A 511 -25.15 1.35 -3.56
N THR A 512 -24.70 2.45 -2.95
CA THR A 512 -24.49 2.54 -1.50
C THR A 512 -25.68 3.20 -0.83
N SER A 513 -26.54 2.40 -0.18
CA SER A 513 -27.68 2.86 0.63
C SER A 513 -27.61 2.36 2.09
N LYS A 514 -26.43 2.37 2.74
CA LYS A 514 -26.32 2.01 4.17
C LYS A 514 -25.42 2.94 5.00
N PRO A 515 -25.77 3.16 6.29
CA PRO A 515 -24.96 3.92 7.23
C PRO A 515 -23.66 3.16 7.57
N PRO A 516 -22.61 3.86 8.07
CA PRO A 516 -21.28 3.30 8.16
C PRO A 516 -21.21 2.19 9.22
N LYS A 517 -20.88 0.97 8.78
CA LYS A 517 -20.46 -0.14 9.67
C LYS A 517 -19.14 0.22 10.37
N PRO A 518 -18.89 -0.31 11.59
CA PRO A 518 -17.57 -0.21 12.23
C PRO A 518 -16.53 -0.89 11.33
N MET A 519 -15.51 -0.15 10.91
CA MET A 519 -14.44 -0.67 10.06
C MET A 519 -13.47 -1.53 10.86
N LEU A 520 -13.40 -2.83 10.55
CA LEU A 520 -12.14 -3.57 10.61
C LEU A 520 -11.20 -2.95 9.57
N VAL A 521 -10.24 -2.13 10.03
CA VAL A 521 -9.18 -1.56 9.20
C VAL A 521 -8.22 -2.67 8.80
N SER A 522 -8.56 -3.38 7.72
CA SER A 522 -7.60 -4.10 6.89
C SER A 522 -6.60 -3.09 6.35
N ALA A 523 -5.30 -3.38 6.52
CA ALA A 523 -4.17 -2.59 6.04
C ALA A 523 -4.01 -2.63 4.50
N ALA A 524 -5.11 -2.51 3.76
CA ALA A 524 -5.06 -2.30 2.33
C ALA A 524 -4.55 -0.86 2.05
N GLN A 525 -3.35 -0.79 1.48
CA GLN A 525 -2.90 0.32 0.63
C GLN A 525 -4.03 0.74 -0.33
N PRO A 526 -4.02 1.95 -0.93
CA PRO A 526 -5.06 2.29 -1.87
C PRO A 526 -5.07 1.19 -2.93
N ALA A 527 -6.26 0.76 -3.35
CA ALA A 527 -6.40 0.05 -4.62
C ALA A 527 -5.97 1.02 -5.74
N LEU A 528 -4.66 1.20 -5.86
CA LEU A 528 -3.90 1.87 -6.91
C LEU A 528 -3.28 0.84 -7.86
N PHE A 529 -3.32 -0.43 -7.46
CA PHE A 529 -3.10 -1.59 -8.30
C PHE A 529 -4.47 -2.09 -8.77
N GLY A 530 -4.73 -1.99 -10.08
CA GLY A 530 -5.55 -3.01 -10.69
C GLY A 530 -4.78 -4.31 -10.51
N SER A 531 -5.26 -5.20 -9.65
CA SER A 531 -4.89 -6.59 -9.78
C SER A 531 -5.36 -7.01 -11.18
N ALA A 532 -4.43 -7.27 -12.09
CA ALA A 532 -4.67 -8.37 -13.01
C ALA A 532 -5.00 -9.57 -12.11
N GLN A 533 -6.19 -10.15 -12.27
CA GLN A 533 -6.56 -11.36 -11.55
C GLN A 533 -5.54 -12.43 -11.93
N ILE A 534 -4.69 -12.81 -10.98
CA ILE A 534 -4.04 -14.12 -10.99
C ILE A 534 -4.69 -14.83 -9.82
N GLY A 535 -5.61 -15.74 -10.12
CA GLY A 535 -6.32 -16.52 -9.11
C GLY A 535 -5.32 -17.21 -8.19
N ALA A 536 -5.56 -17.16 -6.87
CA ALA A 536 -4.92 -18.09 -5.97
C ALA A 536 -5.30 -19.52 -6.40
N LYS A 537 -4.39 -20.50 -6.27
CA LYS A 537 -4.73 -21.90 -6.58
C LYS A 537 -5.96 -22.29 -5.76
N PRO A 538 -7.04 -22.82 -6.39
CA PRO A 538 -8.26 -23.18 -5.70
C PRO A 538 -7.96 -24.12 -4.53
N ILE A 539 -8.49 -23.81 -3.35
CA ILE A 539 -8.49 -24.77 -2.24
C ILE A 539 -9.53 -25.84 -2.57
N HIS A 540 -9.06 -27.05 -2.88
CA HIS A 540 -9.94 -28.18 -3.12
C HIS A 540 -10.50 -28.72 -1.81
N ILE A 541 -11.83 -28.65 -1.63
CA ILE A 541 -12.53 -29.27 -0.51
C ILE A 541 -12.88 -30.71 -0.88
N ALA A 542 -12.31 -31.66 -0.16
CA ALA A 542 -12.54 -33.08 -0.40
C ALA A 542 -14.00 -33.48 -0.11
N GLY A 543 -14.57 -34.30 -1.00
CA GLY A 543 -15.92 -34.87 -0.86
C GLY A 543 -17.06 -33.89 -1.12
N LEU A 544 -16.79 -32.69 -1.67
CA LEU A 544 -17.84 -31.74 -2.02
C LEU A 544 -18.49 -32.11 -3.37
N PRO A 545 -19.84 -32.19 -3.48
CA PRO A 545 -20.55 -32.45 -4.73
C PRO A 545 -20.16 -31.46 -5.85
N GLY A 546 -20.27 -31.90 -7.11
CA GLY A 546 -19.90 -31.10 -8.29
C GLY A 546 -20.57 -29.72 -8.31
N SER A 547 -21.89 -29.70 -8.09
CA SER A 547 -22.69 -28.48 -8.08
C SER A 547 -22.22 -27.44 -7.06
N TRP A 548 -21.82 -27.86 -5.86
CA TRP A 548 -21.25 -26.97 -4.86
C TRP A 548 -19.82 -26.53 -5.17
N ARG A 549 -18.99 -27.43 -5.72
CA ARG A 549 -17.63 -27.07 -6.16
C ARG A 549 -17.68 -25.96 -7.21
N ASP A 550 -18.59 -26.07 -8.16
CA ASP A 550 -18.73 -25.10 -9.25
C ASP A 550 -19.31 -23.78 -8.73
N ALA A 551 -20.39 -23.83 -7.94
CA ALA A 551 -21.03 -22.64 -7.39
C ALA A 551 -20.12 -21.83 -6.44
N LEU A 552 -19.21 -22.50 -5.73
CA LEU A 552 -18.32 -21.88 -4.74
C LEU A 552 -16.86 -21.78 -5.22
N ALA A 553 -16.55 -22.13 -6.47
CA ALA A 553 -15.19 -22.11 -7.00
C ALA A 553 -14.50 -20.74 -6.81
N ALA A 554 -15.23 -19.64 -7.06
CA ALA A 554 -14.72 -18.28 -6.89
C ALA A 554 -14.40 -17.96 -5.42
N GLU A 555 -15.17 -18.51 -4.49
CA GLU A 555 -15.00 -18.32 -3.05
C GLU A 555 -13.78 -19.11 -2.54
N PHE A 556 -13.58 -20.34 -3.02
CA PHE A 556 -12.41 -21.16 -2.67
C PHE A 556 -11.09 -20.65 -3.27
N CYS A 557 -11.16 -19.81 -4.31
CA CYS A 557 -10.03 -19.04 -4.86
C CYS A 557 -9.87 -17.66 -4.18
N ALA A 558 -10.83 -17.24 -3.36
CA ALA A 558 -10.85 -15.88 -2.83
C ALA A 558 -9.81 -15.72 -1.70
N PRO A 559 -9.11 -14.58 -1.61
CA PRO A 559 -8.10 -14.35 -0.58
C PRO A 559 -8.59 -14.52 0.87
N TYR A 560 -9.87 -14.23 1.14
CA TYR A 560 -10.43 -14.41 2.48
C TYR A 560 -10.49 -15.89 2.88
N PHE A 561 -10.74 -16.79 1.92
CA PHE A 561 -10.86 -18.23 2.20
C PHE A 561 -9.50 -18.86 2.48
N HIS A 562 -8.43 -18.38 1.83
CA HIS A 562 -7.06 -18.72 2.20
C HIS A 562 -6.70 -18.22 3.61
N THR A 563 -7.07 -16.99 3.95
CA THR A 563 -6.86 -16.45 5.30
C THR A 563 -7.64 -17.25 6.35
N LEU A 564 -8.89 -17.63 6.04
CA LEU A 564 -9.71 -18.48 6.88
C LEU A 564 -9.06 -19.85 7.07
N LYS A 565 -8.54 -20.48 6.00
CA LYS A 565 -7.79 -21.74 6.11
C LYS A 565 -6.60 -21.61 7.05
N ASP A 566 -5.77 -20.59 6.88
CA ASP A 566 -4.57 -20.37 7.70
C ASP A 566 -4.92 -20.05 9.16
N PHE A 567 -6.04 -19.35 9.39
CA PHE A 567 -6.63 -19.18 10.71
C PHE A 567 -7.00 -20.54 11.31
N LEU A 568 -7.80 -21.35 10.62
CA LEU A 568 -8.27 -22.64 11.14
C LEU A 568 -7.13 -23.65 11.39
N VAL A 569 -6.06 -23.61 10.60
CA VAL A 569 -4.86 -24.44 10.82
C VAL A 569 -4.19 -24.07 12.15
N ARG A 570 -3.97 -22.78 12.40
CA ARG A 570 -3.38 -22.29 13.66
C ARG A 570 -4.32 -22.53 14.84
N GLU A 571 -5.59 -22.22 14.66
CA GLU A 571 -6.62 -22.36 15.67
C GLU A 571 -6.76 -23.80 16.15
N ARG A 572 -6.64 -24.78 15.23
CA ARG A 572 -6.64 -26.22 15.57
C ARG A 572 -5.33 -26.71 16.19
N ALA A 573 -4.22 -26.00 16.02
CA ALA A 573 -2.95 -26.32 16.66
C ALA A 573 -2.94 -25.87 18.13
N GLU A 574 -3.64 -24.78 18.44
CA GLU A 574 -3.64 -24.15 19.77
C GLU A 574 -4.88 -24.52 20.60
N HIS A 575 -6.00 -24.84 19.94
CA HIS A 575 -7.29 -25.03 20.61
C HIS A 575 -8.10 -26.19 20.01
N THR A 576 -9.03 -26.74 20.81
CA THR A 576 -10.04 -27.68 20.31
C THR A 576 -11.12 -26.91 19.53
N VAL A 577 -11.30 -27.27 18.25
CA VAL A 577 -12.27 -26.65 17.34
C VAL A 577 -13.30 -27.66 16.85
N TYR A 578 -14.58 -27.30 16.97
CA TYR A 578 -15.73 -28.07 16.48
C TYR A 578 -16.36 -27.45 15.22
N PRO A 579 -16.98 -28.27 14.35
CA PRO A 579 -16.85 -29.73 14.32
C PRO A 579 -15.42 -30.15 13.92
N PRO A 580 -15.05 -31.44 14.02
CA PRO A 580 -13.79 -31.96 13.47
C PRO A 580 -13.59 -31.57 12.00
N ALA A 581 -12.34 -31.42 11.56
CA ALA A 581 -12.03 -30.92 10.20
C ALA A 581 -12.74 -31.66 9.05
N PRO A 582 -12.87 -33.00 9.07
CA PRO A 582 -13.62 -33.73 8.04
C PRO A 582 -15.09 -33.32 7.96
N ASP A 583 -15.70 -32.93 9.08
CA ASP A 583 -17.15 -32.70 9.18
C ASP A 583 -17.58 -31.27 8.81
N VAL A 584 -16.65 -30.33 8.69
CA VAL A 584 -16.94 -28.88 8.53
C VAL A 584 -17.91 -28.58 7.39
N PHE A 585 -17.85 -29.35 6.30
CA PHE A 585 -18.68 -29.15 5.11
C PHE A 585 -19.82 -30.17 4.97
N ASN A 586 -20.17 -30.95 6.01
CA ASN A 586 -21.18 -32.00 5.92
C ASN A 586 -22.54 -31.52 5.41
N ALA A 587 -22.99 -30.31 5.79
CA ALA A 587 -24.21 -29.71 5.24
C ALA A 587 -24.21 -29.63 3.71
N LEU A 588 -23.07 -29.27 3.09
CA LEU A 588 -22.95 -29.20 1.64
C LEU A 588 -22.71 -30.56 0.99
N ARG A 589 -22.14 -31.53 1.73
CA ARG A 589 -21.90 -32.89 1.22
C ARG A 589 -23.18 -33.71 1.16
N LEU A 590 -24.03 -33.57 2.17
CA LEU A 590 -25.27 -34.34 2.31
C LEU A 590 -26.42 -33.75 1.50
N THR A 591 -26.33 -32.49 1.10
CA THR A 591 -27.39 -31.80 0.36
C THR A 591 -26.80 -31.13 -0.89
N PRO A 592 -26.70 -31.82 -2.04
CA PRO A 592 -26.30 -31.21 -3.32
C PRO A 592 -27.13 -29.98 -3.65
N LEU A 593 -26.53 -28.98 -4.31
CA LEU A 593 -27.15 -27.66 -4.52
C LEU A 593 -28.50 -27.76 -5.26
N GLU A 594 -28.58 -28.61 -6.29
CA GLU A 594 -29.75 -28.90 -7.11
C GLU A 594 -30.89 -29.62 -6.36
N GLU A 595 -30.56 -30.32 -5.26
CA GLU A 595 -31.53 -31.05 -4.45
C GLU A 595 -32.07 -30.20 -3.29
N VAL A 596 -31.55 -28.98 -3.08
CA VAL A 596 -32.01 -28.11 -1.99
C VAL A 596 -33.51 -27.78 -2.17
N LYS A 597 -34.31 -28.17 -1.17
CA LYS A 597 -35.75 -27.88 -1.02
C LYS A 597 -35.97 -26.85 0.08
N VAL A 598 -35.25 -26.99 1.20
CA VAL A 598 -35.36 -26.12 2.38
C VAL A 598 -33.97 -25.73 2.85
N LEU A 599 -33.75 -24.48 3.23
CA LEU A 599 -32.53 -24.02 3.91
C LEU A 599 -32.90 -23.58 5.33
N ILE A 600 -32.32 -24.24 6.35
CA ILE A 600 -32.42 -23.84 7.75
C ILE A 600 -31.08 -23.25 8.17
N LEU A 601 -31.10 -22.02 8.70
CA LEU A 601 -29.88 -21.28 9.01
C LEU A 601 -29.62 -21.20 10.53
N GLY A 602 -28.57 -21.87 10.98
CA GLY A 602 -27.97 -21.71 12.31
C GLY A 602 -26.94 -20.58 12.38
N GLN A 603 -26.56 -20.20 13.61
CA GLN A 603 -25.56 -19.17 13.86
C GLN A 603 -24.14 -19.74 13.80
N ASP A 604 -23.82 -20.64 14.72
CA ASP A 604 -22.57 -21.38 14.84
C ASP A 604 -22.84 -22.81 15.37
N PRO A 605 -21.88 -23.75 15.23
CA PRO A 605 -22.07 -25.12 15.69
C PRO A 605 -22.19 -25.20 17.21
N TYR A 606 -22.75 -26.31 17.72
CA TYR A 606 -22.67 -26.62 19.14
C TYR A 606 -21.20 -26.72 19.60
N HIS A 607 -20.87 -26.06 20.70
CA HIS A 607 -19.50 -25.89 21.18
C HIS A 607 -19.09 -26.90 22.27
N GLY A 608 -19.96 -27.85 22.61
CA GLY A 608 -19.66 -28.93 23.55
C GLY A 608 -18.98 -30.13 22.88
N HIS A 609 -18.24 -30.90 23.68
CA HIS A 609 -17.49 -32.06 23.20
C HIS A 609 -18.40 -33.10 22.55
N GLY A 610 -18.04 -33.53 21.34
CA GLY A 610 -18.76 -34.57 20.57
C GLY A 610 -20.10 -34.14 19.98
N GLN A 611 -20.54 -32.88 20.17
CA GLN A 611 -21.87 -32.42 19.74
C GLN A 611 -21.93 -32.13 18.24
N ALA A 612 -21.11 -31.18 17.74
CA ALA A 612 -21.24 -30.70 16.38
C ALA A 612 -20.74 -31.70 15.32
N GLN A 613 -21.55 -31.92 14.29
CA GLN A 613 -21.25 -32.79 13.14
C GLN A 613 -21.34 -32.09 11.78
N GLY A 614 -21.26 -30.75 11.76
CA GLY A 614 -21.28 -29.96 10.53
C GLY A 614 -22.66 -29.65 9.96
N LEU A 615 -23.73 -29.97 10.70
CA LEU A 615 -25.11 -29.63 10.40
C LEU A 615 -25.65 -28.68 11.50
N SER A 616 -26.36 -27.62 11.13
CA SER A 616 -27.00 -26.73 12.11
C SER A 616 -28.06 -27.47 12.91
N PHE A 617 -28.15 -27.19 14.21
CA PHE A 617 -29.11 -27.79 15.15
C PHE A 617 -29.03 -29.30 15.33
N SER A 618 -28.09 -30.00 14.69
CA SER A 618 -27.92 -31.45 14.74
C SER A 618 -26.77 -31.86 15.67
N VAL A 619 -26.93 -32.99 16.35
CA VAL A 619 -25.88 -33.66 17.13
C VAL A 619 -25.74 -35.13 16.73
N ARG A 620 -24.61 -35.77 17.08
CA ARG A 620 -24.38 -37.20 16.79
C ARG A 620 -25.33 -38.10 17.61
N PRO A 621 -25.67 -39.31 17.13
CA PRO A 621 -26.37 -40.31 17.92
C PRO A 621 -25.67 -40.57 19.27
N GLY A 622 -26.45 -40.71 20.34
CA GLY A 622 -25.93 -40.91 21.70
C GLY A 622 -25.54 -39.63 22.45
N VAL A 623 -25.54 -38.47 21.79
CA VAL A 623 -25.37 -37.16 22.46
C VAL A 623 -26.72 -36.68 22.99
N GLN A 624 -26.74 -36.13 24.21
CA GLN A 624 -27.94 -35.53 24.78
C GLN A 624 -28.48 -34.43 23.85
N VAL A 625 -29.76 -34.55 23.49
CA VAL A 625 -30.47 -33.60 22.61
C VAL A 625 -30.40 -32.19 23.22
N PRO A 626 -29.78 -31.20 22.54
CA PRO A 626 -29.65 -29.86 23.10
C PRO A 626 -31.00 -29.14 23.26
N PRO A 627 -31.14 -28.18 24.18
CA PRO A 627 -32.43 -27.52 24.44
C PRO A 627 -33.07 -26.87 23.22
N SER A 628 -32.26 -26.30 22.31
CA SER A 628 -32.77 -25.73 21.07
C SER A 628 -33.38 -26.78 20.14
N LEU A 629 -32.78 -27.98 20.07
CA LEU A 629 -33.31 -29.09 19.28
C LEU A 629 -34.56 -29.70 19.93
N GLN A 630 -34.62 -29.76 21.26
CA GLN A 630 -35.83 -30.18 21.98
C GLN A 630 -37.04 -29.29 21.64
N ASN A 631 -36.82 -27.97 21.55
CA ASN A 631 -37.87 -27.04 21.15
C ASN A 631 -38.26 -27.20 19.67
N ILE A 632 -37.31 -27.46 18.77
CA ILE A 632 -37.59 -27.78 17.36
C ILE A 632 -38.45 -29.05 17.26
N TYR A 633 -38.14 -30.09 18.05
CA TYR A 633 -38.91 -31.32 18.11
C TYR A 633 -40.32 -31.14 18.70
N LYS A 634 -40.46 -30.33 19.74
CA LYS A 634 -41.76 -29.99 20.28
C LYS A 634 -42.61 -29.26 19.24
N GLU A 635 -42.06 -28.28 18.55
CA GLU A 635 -42.77 -27.59 17.46
C GLU A 635 -43.10 -28.55 16.30
N LEU A 636 -42.21 -29.48 15.97
CA LEU A 636 -42.47 -30.50 14.94
C LEU A 636 -43.67 -31.39 15.31
N HIS A 637 -43.76 -31.79 16.57
CA HIS A 637 -44.88 -32.55 17.10
C HIS A 637 -46.18 -31.73 17.07
N ASP A 638 -46.14 -30.48 17.54
CA ASP A 638 -47.31 -29.61 17.58
C ASP A 638 -47.79 -29.19 16.17
N ASP A 639 -46.88 -29.11 15.19
CA ASP A 639 -47.16 -28.73 13.80
C ASP A 639 -47.70 -29.90 12.96
N LEU A 640 -47.10 -31.09 13.07
CA LEU A 640 -47.38 -32.23 12.18
C LEU A 640 -47.84 -33.51 12.89
N GLY A 641 -47.93 -33.52 14.23
CA GLY A 641 -48.27 -34.72 15.02
C GLY A 641 -47.16 -35.78 15.07
N ILE A 642 -45.97 -35.47 14.55
CA ILE A 642 -44.85 -36.41 14.46
C ILE A 642 -44.20 -36.57 15.84
N GLN A 643 -44.03 -37.82 16.29
CA GLN A 643 -43.36 -38.10 17.56
C GLN A 643 -41.84 -37.87 17.43
N PRO A 644 -41.22 -37.04 18.29
CA PRO A 644 -39.79 -36.80 18.23
C PRO A 644 -38.96 -38.06 18.44
N PRO A 645 -37.88 -38.28 17.66
CA PRO A 645 -36.97 -39.38 17.90
C PRO A 645 -36.19 -39.17 19.20
N ARG A 646 -35.68 -40.25 19.79
CA ARG A 646 -34.77 -40.20 20.96
C ARG A 646 -33.33 -39.82 20.63
N ASN A 647 -33.04 -39.43 19.38
CA ASN A 647 -31.71 -39.03 18.91
C ASN A 647 -31.75 -37.59 18.38
N GLY A 648 -30.59 -36.95 18.28
CA GLY A 648 -30.47 -35.57 17.80
C GLY A 648 -29.89 -35.42 16.40
N ASP A 649 -29.86 -36.50 15.61
CA ASP A 649 -29.22 -36.52 14.29
C ASP A 649 -30.22 -36.18 13.17
N LEU A 650 -30.02 -35.03 12.54
CA LEU A 650 -30.83 -34.50 11.45
C LEU A 650 -30.29 -34.88 10.07
N THR A 651 -29.34 -35.82 9.98
CA THR A 651 -28.86 -36.35 8.70
C THR A 651 -30.01 -36.83 7.77
N PRO A 652 -31.08 -37.50 8.26
CA PRO A 652 -32.21 -37.89 7.40
C PRO A 652 -32.93 -36.71 6.74
N TRP A 653 -32.94 -35.52 7.36
CA TRP A 653 -33.46 -34.30 6.73
C TRP A 653 -32.49 -33.78 5.67
N ALA A 654 -31.18 -33.79 5.96
CA ALA A 654 -30.17 -33.31 5.03
C ALA A 654 -30.19 -34.08 3.69
N THR A 655 -30.34 -35.40 3.74
CA THR A 655 -30.41 -36.28 2.55
C THR A 655 -31.71 -36.15 1.76
N GLN A 656 -32.71 -35.44 2.29
CA GLN A 656 -33.98 -35.16 1.60
C GLN A 656 -34.04 -33.77 0.95
N GLY A 657 -32.94 -33.00 1.00
CA GLY A 657 -32.91 -31.64 0.46
C GLY A 657 -33.00 -30.52 1.51
N VAL A 658 -32.87 -30.82 2.81
CA VAL A 658 -32.86 -29.80 3.87
C VAL A 658 -31.42 -29.36 4.17
N LEU A 659 -31.00 -28.22 3.62
CA LEU A 659 -29.68 -27.65 3.86
C LEU A 659 -29.60 -27.03 5.27
N LEU A 660 -29.00 -27.78 6.21
CA LEU A 660 -28.78 -27.39 7.61
C LEU A 660 -27.46 -26.60 7.77
N LEU A 661 -27.46 -25.33 7.36
CA LEU A 661 -26.25 -24.50 7.28
C LEU A 661 -26.04 -23.66 8.55
N ASN A 662 -24.82 -23.60 9.07
CA ASN A 662 -24.43 -22.56 10.02
C ASN A 662 -23.81 -21.36 9.28
N ALA A 663 -24.05 -20.14 9.77
CA ALA A 663 -23.45 -18.95 9.18
C ALA A 663 -21.93 -18.82 9.47
N VAL A 664 -21.50 -19.35 10.61
CA VAL A 664 -20.10 -19.61 10.97
C VAL A 664 -19.95 -21.12 11.09
N LEU A 665 -19.05 -21.74 10.33
CA LEU A 665 -19.03 -23.22 10.20
C LEU A 665 -18.19 -23.93 11.27
N THR A 666 -17.38 -23.19 12.03
CA THR A 666 -16.59 -23.75 13.13
C THR A 666 -16.67 -22.88 14.37
N VAL A 667 -16.37 -23.47 15.53
CA VAL A 667 -16.36 -22.79 16.83
C VAL A 667 -15.29 -23.42 17.73
N ARG A 668 -14.65 -22.63 18.58
CA ARG A 668 -13.78 -23.09 19.64
C ARG A 668 -14.59 -23.75 20.76
N ALA A 669 -14.09 -24.84 21.31
CA ALA A 669 -14.71 -25.55 22.43
C ALA A 669 -15.05 -24.60 23.59
N GLY A 670 -16.29 -24.66 24.07
CA GLY A 670 -16.77 -23.83 25.19
C GLY A 670 -16.93 -22.33 24.90
N GLN A 671 -16.66 -21.85 23.68
CA GLN A 671 -16.70 -20.42 23.33
C GLN A 671 -17.60 -20.16 22.12
N PRO A 672 -18.93 -20.00 22.32
CA PRO A 672 -19.85 -19.66 21.22
C PRO A 672 -19.40 -18.37 20.51
N ASN A 673 -19.59 -18.33 19.19
CA ASN A 673 -19.19 -17.23 18.29
C ASN A 673 -17.69 -16.89 18.24
N SER A 674 -16.82 -17.72 18.82
CA SER A 674 -15.36 -17.50 18.80
C SER A 674 -14.76 -17.30 17.41
N HIS A 675 -15.33 -17.91 16.37
CA HIS A 675 -14.86 -17.79 14.98
C HIS A 675 -15.69 -16.81 14.12
N ALA A 676 -16.55 -16.02 14.75
CA ALA A 676 -17.23 -14.93 14.06
C ALA A 676 -16.20 -13.93 13.51
N SER A 677 -16.48 -13.36 12.34
CA SER A 677 -15.63 -12.43 11.59
C SER A 677 -14.26 -12.96 11.17
N GLN A 678 -14.02 -14.28 11.26
CA GLN A 678 -12.77 -14.92 10.82
C GLN A 678 -12.79 -15.34 9.34
N GLY A 679 -13.92 -15.15 8.64
CA GLY A 679 -14.03 -15.37 7.18
C GLY A 679 -15.07 -16.40 6.75
N TRP A 680 -15.86 -16.96 7.68
CA TRP A 680 -16.95 -17.89 7.33
C TRP A 680 -18.16 -17.20 6.70
N GLU A 681 -18.47 -15.97 7.11
CA GLU A 681 -19.69 -15.28 6.70
C GLU A 681 -19.74 -14.95 5.20
N PRO A 682 -18.64 -14.57 4.52
CA PRO A 682 -18.65 -14.45 3.07
C PRO A 682 -18.99 -15.76 2.36
N LEU A 683 -18.51 -16.90 2.87
CA LEU A 683 -18.76 -18.22 2.30
C LEU A 683 -20.21 -18.65 2.51
N SER A 684 -20.74 -18.55 3.74
CA SER A 684 -22.15 -18.88 4.00
C SER A 684 -23.11 -17.93 3.28
N ASP A 685 -22.73 -16.65 3.11
CA ASP A 685 -23.46 -15.71 2.25
C ASP A 685 -23.44 -16.15 0.77
N ALA A 686 -22.33 -16.73 0.29
CA ALA A 686 -22.24 -17.25 -1.07
C ALA A 686 -23.08 -18.52 -1.27
N VAL A 687 -23.12 -19.42 -0.27
CA VAL A 687 -24.02 -20.57 -0.24
C VAL A 687 -25.48 -20.10 -0.35
N ILE A 688 -25.90 -19.14 0.48
CA ILE A 688 -27.27 -18.60 0.42
C ILE A 688 -27.58 -17.97 -0.95
N ARG A 689 -26.62 -17.24 -1.55
CA ARG A 689 -26.79 -16.67 -2.89
C ARG A 689 -26.91 -17.74 -3.98
N ALA A 690 -26.14 -18.83 -3.88
CA ALA A 690 -26.22 -19.95 -4.81
C ALA A 690 -27.58 -20.64 -4.72
N VAL A 691 -28.10 -20.86 -3.51
CA VAL A 691 -29.46 -21.39 -3.31
C VAL A 691 -30.51 -20.42 -3.84
N ASN A 692 -30.38 -19.12 -3.59
CA ASN A 692 -31.28 -18.09 -4.12
C ASN A 692 -31.25 -17.96 -5.66
N ALA A 693 -30.20 -18.45 -6.31
CA ALA A 693 -30.11 -18.46 -7.77
C ALA A 693 -30.84 -19.67 -8.38
N GLN A 694 -31.33 -20.61 -7.58
CA GLN A 694 -32.03 -21.79 -8.09
C GLN A 694 -33.34 -21.38 -8.77
N PRO A 695 -33.63 -21.90 -9.98
CA PRO A 695 -34.88 -21.61 -10.66
C PRO A 695 -36.07 -22.27 -9.94
N GLN A 696 -35.85 -23.40 -9.27
CA GLN A 696 -36.89 -24.05 -8.49
C GLN A 696 -37.09 -23.38 -7.13
N ARG A 697 -38.35 -23.38 -6.63
CA ARG A 697 -38.69 -22.82 -5.32
C ARG A 697 -37.90 -23.50 -4.19
N VAL A 698 -37.40 -22.70 -3.26
CA VAL A 698 -36.71 -23.14 -2.04
C VAL A 698 -37.32 -22.38 -0.88
N VAL A 699 -37.53 -23.05 0.25
CA VAL A 699 -38.05 -22.44 1.47
C VAL A 699 -36.88 -22.11 2.40
N PHE A 700 -36.74 -20.84 2.79
CA PHE A 700 -35.71 -20.38 3.71
C PHE A 700 -36.30 -20.18 5.10
N VAL A 701 -35.86 -21.00 6.05
CA VAL A 701 -36.30 -20.96 7.44
C VAL A 701 -35.26 -20.22 8.27
N LEU A 702 -35.62 -19.01 8.72
CA LEU A 702 -34.72 -18.07 9.37
C LEU A 702 -35.14 -17.81 10.82
N TRP A 703 -34.65 -18.66 11.72
CA TRP A 703 -34.93 -18.57 13.15
C TRP A 703 -34.00 -17.58 13.87
N GLY A 704 -34.59 -16.62 14.57
CA GLY A 704 -33.86 -15.65 15.38
C GLY A 704 -33.28 -14.46 14.61
N ALA A 705 -32.86 -13.44 15.36
CA ALA A 705 -32.44 -12.15 14.78
C ALA A 705 -31.22 -12.27 13.87
N TYR A 706 -30.33 -13.23 14.14
CA TYR A 706 -29.14 -13.46 13.33
C TYR A 706 -29.51 -14.01 11.94
N ALA A 707 -30.30 -15.09 11.87
CA ALA A 707 -30.73 -15.67 10.60
C ALA A 707 -31.59 -14.70 9.79
N ARG A 708 -32.53 -13.99 10.42
CA ARG A 708 -33.38 -12.99 9.74
C ARG A 708 -32.59 -11.87 9.06
N LYS A 709 -31.41 -11.50 9.56
CA LYS A 709 -30.52 -10.50 8.89
C LYS A 709 -30.01 -10.97 7.53
N LYS A 710 -30.04 -12.27 7.24
CA LYS A 710 -29.65 -12.85 5.95
C LYS A 710 -30.79 -12.85 4.93
N ALA A 711 -32.04 -12.53 5.33
CA ALA A 711 -33.18 -12.44 4.41
C ALA A 711 -32.93 -11.51 3.21
N LYS A 712 -32.14 -10.45 3.41
CA LYS A 712 -31.70 -9.52 2.35
C LYS A 712 -30.90 -10.18 1.20
N LEU A 713 -30.42 -11.41 1.38
CA LEU A 713 -29.69 -12.17 0.36
C LEU A 713 -30.63 -13.04 -0.48
N ILE A 714 -31.88 -13.19 -0.06
CA ILE A 714 -32.92 -13.96 -0.72
C ILE A 714 -33.79 -12.95 -1.47
N THR A 715 -33.54 -12.80 -2.77
CA THR A 715 -34.15 -11.77 -3.61
C THR A 715 -35.02 -12.35 -4.72
N ALA A 716 -34.89 -13.64 -5.02
CA ALA A 716 -35.63 -14.24 -6.11
C ALA A 716 -37.09 -14.53 -5.67
N PRO A 717 -38.09 -14.07 -6.45
CA PRO A 717 -39.49 -14.02 -6.01
C PRO A 717 -40.15 -15.39 -5.88
N GLN A 718 -39.58 -16.44 -6.48
CA GLN A 718 -40.09 -17.80 -6.39
C GLN A 718 -39.86 -18.44 -5.02
N HIS A 719 -38.93 -17.93 -4.22
CA HIS A 719 -38.60 -18.50 -2.91
C HIS A 719 -39.51 -17.97 -1.80
N VAL A 720 -39.71 -18.79 -0.76
CA VAL A 720 -40.53 -18.43 0.42
C VAL A 720 -39.61 -18.28 1.63
N ILE A 721 -39.81 -17.22 2.41
CA ILE A 721 -39.04 -16.97 3.63
C ILE A 721 -39.96 -17.15 4.85
N LEU A 722 -39.64 -18.12 5.69
CA LEU A 722 -40.32 -18.37 6.97
C LEU A 722 -39.44 -17.82 8.10
N GLN A 723 -39.92 -16.78 8.79
CA GLN A 723 -39.19 -16.12 9.86
C GLN A 723 -39.89 -16.31 11.20
N SER A 724 -39.11 -16.61 12.24
CA SER A 724 -39.62 -16.63 13.62
C SER A 724 -38.53 -16.31 14.64
N ALA A 725 -38.86 -16.43 15.94
CA ALA A 725 -37.87 -16.35 17.01
C ALA A 725 -36.88 -17.52 16.95
N HIS A 726 -35.81 -17.46 17.76
CA HIS A 726 -34.85 -18.56 17.83
C HIS A 726 -35.43 -19.69 18.69
N PRO A 727 -35.19 -20.98 18.38
CA PRO A 727 -35.69 -22.10 19.18
C PRO A 727 -34.96 -22.27 20.54
N SER A 728 -34.17 -21.29 20.99
CA SER A 728 -33.48 -21.37 22.28
C SER A 728 -34.44 -21.22 23.46
N PRO A 729 -34.10 -21.73 24.66
CA PRO A 729 -34.91 -21.53 25.87
C PRO A 729 -35.31 -20.08 26.13
N TYR A 730 -34.43 -19.11 25.83
CA TYR A 730 -34.68 -17.68 26.03
C TYR A 730 -35.74 -17.05 25.12
N SER A 731 -36.22 -17.77 24.09
CA SER A 731 -37.21 -17.24 23.15
C SER A 731 -38.22 -18.28 22.66
N ALA A 732 -38.32 -19.41 23.38
CA ALA A 732 -39.13 -20.56 23.00
C ALA A 732 -40.63 -20.20 22.84
N GLU A 733 -41.18 -19.37 23.73
CA GLU A 733 -42.57 -18.91 23.66
C GLU A 733 -42.91 -18.18 22.35
N ARG A 734 -41.94 -17.48 21.76
CA ARG A 734 -42.10 -16.75 20.48
C ARG A 734 -41.74 -17.61 19.26
N PHE A 735 -41.24 -18.82 19.50
CA PHE A 735 -40.92 -19.80 18.47
C PHE A 735 -42.07 -20.80 18.28
N PHE A 736 -42.75 -21.18 19.36
CA PHE A 736 -43.87 -22.11 19.29
C PHE A 736 -45.07 -21.54 18.51
N GLY A 737 -45.78 -22.43 17.80
CA GLY A 737 -46.93 -22.08 16.96
C GLY A 737 -46.56 -21.38 15.65
N THR A 738 -45.28 -21.34 15.28
CA THR A 738 -44.82 -20.72 14.03
C THR A 738 -44.99 -21.64 12.82
N ARG A 739 -45.22 -22.94 13.09
CA ARG A 739 -45.55 -24.00 12.16
C ARG A 739 -44.65 -24.05 10.93
N PRO A 740 -43.31 -24.04 11.13
CA PRO A 740 -42.39 -23.89 10.01
C PRO A 740 -42.37 -25.11 9.08
N PHE A 741 -42.76 -26.30 9.54
CA PHE A 741 -42.66 -27.54 8.78
C PHE A 741 -43.84 -27.73 7.82
N SER A 742 -45.07 -27.60 8.33
CA SER A 742 -46.27 -27.64 7.49
C SER A 742 -46.27 -26.52 6.45
N ARG A 743 -45.85 -25.31 6.86
CA ARG A 743 -45.72 -24.15 5.95
C ARG A 743 -44.62 -24.34 4.91
N ALA A 744 -43.53 -25.03 5.24
CA ALA A 744 -42.49 -25.35 4.26
C ALA A 744 -43.01 -26.35 3.23
N ASN A 745 -43.68 -27.42 3.65
CA ASN A 745 -44.27 -28.39 2.73
C ASN A 745 -45.36 -27.76 1.86
N ALA A 746 -46.26 -26.97 2.43
CA ALA A 746 -47.28 -26.25 1.66
C ALA A 746 -46.66 -25.33 0.60
N ALA A 747 -45.58 -24.60 0.94
CA ALA A 747 -44.87 -23.75 0.00
C ALA A 747 -44.19 -24.54 -1.12
N LEU A 748 -43.68 -25.74 -0.84
CA LEU A 748 -43.10 -26.64 -1.83
C LEU A 748 -44.18 -27.22 -2.76
N GLU A 749 -45.28 -27.73 -2.20
CA GLU A 749 -46.42 -28.30 -2.92
C GLU A 749 -47.06 -27.28 -3.87
N GLU A 750 -47.22 -26.04 -3.43
CA GLU A 750 -47.72 -24.94 -4.26
C GLU A 750 -46.86 -24.69 -5.52
N ALA A 751 -45.56 -25.00 -5.45
CA ALA A 751 -44.64 -24.91 -6.60
C ALA A 751 -44.41 -26.25 -7.31
N GLY A 752 -45.22 -27.28 -7.03
CA GLY A 752 -45.07 -28.62 -7.61
C GLY A 752 -43.77 -29.32 -7.20
N ARG A 753 -43.16 -28.92 -6.07
CA ARG A 753 -41.98 -29.59 -5.49
C ARG A 753 -42.45 -30.68 -4.54
N GLU A 754 -41.71 -31.78 -4.51
CA GLU A 754 -41.90 -32.84 -3.51
C GLU A 754 -41.66 -32.31 -2.09
N SER A 755 -42.61 -32.57 -1.20
CA SER A 755 -42.53 -32.25 0.23
C SER A 755 -41.38 -32.97 0.93
N VAL A 756 -40.95 -32.42 2.07
CA VAL A 756 -39.96 -33.08 2.95
C VAL A 756 -40.71 -34.04 3.88
N ALA A 757 -40.23 -35.28 3.99
CA ALA A 757 -40.68 -36.19 5.03
C ALA A 757 -39.95 -35.86 6.33
N TRP A 758 -40.62 -35.11 7.20
CA TRP A 758 -40.08 -34.66 8.47
C TRP A 758 -39.89 -35.72 9.57
N PRO A 759 -40.46 -36.95 9.52
CA PRO A 759 -40.07 -38.01 10.45
C PRO A 759 -38.56 -38.31 10.38
N LEU A 760 -37.94 -38.57 11.53
CA LEU A 760 -36.49 -38.77 11.72
C LEU A 760 -36.15 -40.19 12.19
#